data_AF-A0A3B9AL92-F1
#
_entry.id   AF-A0A3B9AL92-F1
#
_cell.length_a   1.000
_cell.length_b   1.000
_cell.length_c   1.000
_cell.angle_alpha   90.00
_cell.angle_beta   90.00
_cell.angle_gamma   90.00
#
_symmetry.space_group_name_H-M   'P 1'
#
loop_
_entity.id
_entity.type
_entity.pdbx_description
1 polymer ?
#
loop_
_entity_poly.entity_id
_entity_poly.type
_entity_poly.pdbx_seq_one_letter_code
_entity_poly.pdbx_strand_id
1 'polypeptide(L)'
;MALISINGKSQVSVCETPDPTLEQYSKMRSEVPIVYQMSLVSIPKPTIEIPVYFTVVRKADGTIPIVGDLIASDIDTRIDFLNNKVSGTGFHFSRLGDINYIDHDEISGNPGTFINENYSYVTTAFNVYLYPSGPGFTPQPGQNLPGSLNKDNTLRLGAQLFIDDGGAYSHETGHNFGLLHTFGVVNAYRYPNVITDPNIIDHPYILNGFPRELAIRDDVPIGSKNFHFTNKFTSGDLCWDTEADCNGIYNSRYGFPKFDPTNIANCITNPNSPNCLPGCFYPICGYDGLYKDYNEDAIIGEPNNIMAVTYHATCDLRFSDCQKNRMSLTFQDFWNDKIDQGLLINVTDKVEYKGTTEPLKNVVLRWRHPSIPKYTNCVSDNSGAFRGVLYDNKVTAKVRKIGTTKEIGGFIPNPTGPGGSLYFVDAYTGDDWRDRVTTYDLVCMQKHILGLEPLTNGYDQIAADANQSSSITTFDIVELRKLILGIYQKLPVPETPWVFIPEYIPQDYQIQFELNPFSIDFDPNNQNVSYVIYSSANWEYNILPPASGQRGYDGIKIGDVCGVMEPCLEPEITFFSPSLIEPNQILEVDLKAIGFNNIESFQMGIFIDHEKLELLDVVSGDLPEFSKEENTGLVQLEEDKINVAWFKSNALPHTLGSEGAEGGALFKMKVKALQPI
;
A
#
# COMPACT_ATOMS: atom_id res chain seq x y z
N MET A 1 14.87 47.23 0.07
CA MET A 1 14.13 46.84 1.29
C MET A 1 12.72 46.47 0.86
N ALA A 2 12.46 45.18 0.65
CA ALA A 2 11.09 44.66 0.56
C ALA A 2 10.75 44.13 1.97
N LEU A 3 9.81 44.80 2.63
CA LEU A 3 9.28 44.42 3.93
C LEU A 3 8.38 43.20 3.74
N ILE A 4 8.94 42.02 4.02
CA ILE A 4 8.32 40.76 4.46
C ILE A 4 6.85 40.57 4.02
N SER A 5 6.63 39.70 3.03
CA SER A 5 5.32 39.05 2.83
C SER A 5 5.29 37.73 3.59
N ILE A 6 4.40 37.60 4.57
CA ILE A 6 4.08 36.31 5.20
C ILE A 6 2.93 35.70 4.38
N ASN A 7 3.25 34.72 3.54
CA ASN A 7 2.26 33.89 2.86
C ASN A 7 1.89 32.72 3.78
N GLY A 8 0.88 32.91 4.64
CA GLY A 8 0.27 31.79 5.37
C GLY A 8 -0.69 31.04 4.45
N LYS A 9 -0.44 29.74 4.21
CA LYS A 9 -1.42 28.83 3.60
C LYS A 9 -2.18 28.16 4.74
N SER A 10 -3.47 28.44 4.89
CA SER A 10 -4.34 27.61 5.74
C SER A 10 -4.75 26.36 4.96
N GLN A 11 -4.36 25.17 5.43
CA GLN A 11 -4.91 23.91 4.93
C GLN A 11 -6.00 23.44 5.90
N VAL A 12 -7.24 23.32 5.43
CA VAL A 12 -8.28 22.57 6.14
C VAL A 12 -8.14 21.14 5.68
N SER A 13 -7.66 20.24 6.54
CA SER A 13 -7.66 18.81 6.21
C SER A 13 -9.03 18.22 6.54
N VAL A 14 -9.63 17.55 5.56
CA VAL A 14 -10.90 16.84 5.72
C VAL A 14 -10.59 15.47 6.33
N CYS A 15 -11.29 15.09 7.40
CA CYS A 15 -11.27 13.72 7.94
C CYS A 15 -12.23 12.85 7.09
N GLU A 16 -11.78 11.64 6.71
CA GLU A 16 -12.60 10.68 5.95
C GLU A 16 -13.11 9.51 6.80
N THR A 17 -12.79 9.47 8.11
CA THR A 17 -13.21 8.38 9.00
C THR A 17 -14.75 8.33 9.08
N PRO A 18 -15.38 7.19 8.74
CA PRO A 18 -16.82 7.06 8.77
C PRO A 18 -17.33 6.98 10.21
N ASP A 19 -18.56 7.45 10.41
CA ASP A 19 -19.28 7.25 11.67
C ASP A 19 -19.55 5.75 11.95
N PRO A 20 -19.75 5.35 13.22
CA PRO A 20 -20.17 4.00 13.60
C PRO A 20 -21.48 3.59 12.91
N THR A 21 -21.68 2.27 12.71
CA THR A 21 -22.99 1.76 12.29
C THR A 21 -24.04 2.00 13.38
N LEU A 22 -25.33 1.92 13.05
CA LEU A 22 -26.40 2.09 14.04
C LEU A 22 -26.29 1.11 15.23
N GLU A 23 -25.88 -0.13 14.96
CA GLU A 23 -25.65 -1.15 15.99
C GLU A 23 -24.46 -0.79 16.89
N GLN A 24 -23.33 -0.40 16.29
CA GLN A 24 -22.14 0.03 17.02
C GLN A 24 -22.43 1.26 17.87
N TYR A 25 -23.10 2.26 17.30
CA TYR A 25 -23.49 3.47 18.01
C TYR A 25 -24.45 3.16 19.17
N SER A 26 -25.39 2.22 19.00
CA SER A 26 -26.29 1.78 20.07
C SER A 26 -25.53 1.09 21.22
N LYS A 27 -24.51 0.29 20.89
CA LYS A 27 -23.60 -0.30 21.88
C LYS A 27 -22.83 0.80 22.64
N MET A 28 -22.15 1.70 21.93
CA MET A 28 -21.40 2.80 22.54
C MET A 28 -22.29 3.66 23.46
N ARG A 29 -23.55 3.88 23.07
CA ARG A 29 -24.53 4.61 23.89
C ARG A 29 -24.86 3.89 25.20
N SER A 30 -24.99 2.57 25.17
CA SER A 30 -25.23 1.76 26.38
C SER A 30 -24.07 1.77 27.38
N GLU A 31 -22.86 2.13 26.93
CA GLU A 31 -21.64 2.18 27.73
C GLU A 31 -21.44 3.53 28.44
N VAL A 32 -22.18 4.58 28.04
CA VAL A 32 -22.03 5.92 28.63
C VAL A 32 -22.12 5.92 30.16
N PRO A 33 -23.06 5.20 30.81
CA PRO A 33 -23.09 5.11 32.26
C PRO A 33 -21.81 4.50 32.86
N ILE A 34 -21.18 3.54 32.19
CA ILE A 34 -19.92 2.91 32.64
C ILE A 34 -18.80 3.93 32.59
N VAL A 35 -18.67 4.66 31.48
CA VAL A 35 -17.67 5.72 31.33
C VAL A 35 -17.87 6.82 32.37
N TYR A 36 -19.12 7.18 32.67
CA TYR A 36 -19.42 8.11 33.75
C TYR A 36 -19.00 7.58 35.12
N GLN A 37 -19.24 6.31 35.44
CA GLN A 37 -18.75 5.74 36.70
C GLN A 37 -17.21 5.76 36.78
N MET A 38 -16.51 5.55 35.66
CA MET A 38 -15.05 5.66 35.61
C MET A 38 -14.53 7.06 35.94
N SER A 39 -15.30 8.13 35.62
CA SER A 39 -14.89 9.50 35.92
C SER A 39 -15.04 9.88 37.40
N LEU A 40 -15.93 9.20 38.13
CA LEU A 40 -16.15 9.42 39.56
C LEU A 40 -15.06 8.81 40.45
N VAL A 41 -14.21 7.95 39.87
CA VAL A 41 -13.23 7.16 40.61
C VAL A 41 -11.83 7.59 40.19
N SER A 42 -11.12 8.29 41.08
CA SER A 42 -9.72 8.68 40.86
C SER A 42 -8.77 7.55 41.26
N ILE A 43 -8.63 6.55 40.39
CA ILE A 43 -7.63 5.48 40.55
C ILE A 43 -6.50 5.72 39.54
N PRO A 44 -5.22 5.71 39.99
CA PRO A 44 -4.08 5.71 39.07
C PRO A 44 -4.20 4.54 38.09
N LYS A 45 -4.28 4.83 36.80
CA LYS A 45 -4.31 3.81 35.74
C LYS A 45 -2.88 3.29 35.52
N PRO A 46 -2.65 1.96 35.47
CA PRO A 46 -1.34 1.43 35.14
C PRO A 46 -0.94 1.86 33.73
N THR A 47 0.36 2.04 33.50
CA THR A 47 0.88 2.32 32.16
C THR A 47 0.70 1.10 31.26
N ILE A 48 0.06 1.33 30.11
CA ILE A 48 -0.14 0.34 29.05
C ILE A 48 0.69 0.78 27.86
N GLU A 49 1.67 -0.04 27.51
CA GLU A 49 2.50 0.16 26.32
C GLU A 49 1.73 -0.26 25.07
N ILE A 50 1.57 0.69 24.14
CA ILE A 50 0.90 0.51 22.86
C ILE A 50 1.95 0.58 21.75
N PRO A 51 2.37 -0.56 21.17
CA PRO A 51 3.36 -0.57 20.11
C PRO A 51 2.78 0.00 18.82
N VAL A 52 3.48 0.94 18.19
CA VAL A 52 3.08 1.59 16.94
C VAL A 52 4.05 1.23 15.84
N TYR A 53 3.56 0.56 14.80
CA TYR A 53 4.36 0.17 13.63
C TYR A 53 4.14 1.17 12.50
N PHE A 54 5.21 1.88 12.11
CA PHE A 54 5.14 2.94 11.11
C PHE A 54 5.54 2.45 9.73
N THR A 55 4.72 2.79 8.74
CA THR A 55 5.00 2.59 7.32
C THR A 55 4.96 3.94 6.60
N VAL A 56 6.05 4.31 5.95
CA VAL A 56 6.14 5.52 5.14
C VAL A 56 6.08 5.15 3.67
N VAL A 57 5.03 5.61 2.99
CA VAL A 57 4.79 5.36 1.58
C VAL A 57 5.32 6.54 0.77
N ARG A 58 6.22 6.27 -0.16
CA ARG A 58 6.98 7.24 -0.95
C ARG A 58 6.78 6.98 -2.45
N LYS A 59 7.19 7.96 -3.26
CA LYS A 59 7.29 7.79 -4.70
C LYS A 59 8.31 6.69 -5.04
N ALA A 60 8.27 6.20 -6.28
CA ALA A 60 9.20 5.16 -6.73
C ALA A 60 10.68 5.58 -6.69
N ASP A 61 10.96 6.89 -6.63
CA ASP A 61 12.30 7.45 -6.43
C ASP A 61 12.71 7.53 -4.94
N GLY A 62 11.82 7.12 -4.03
CA GLY A 62 12.05 7.11 -2.59
C GLY A 62 11.79 8.46 -1.93
N THR A 63 11.09 9.39 -2.58
CA THR A 63 10.84 10.73 -2.02
C THR A 63 9.39 10.95 -1.56
N ILE A 64 9.22 11.87 -0.61
CA ILE A 64 7.93 12.51 -0.33
C ILE A 64 7.99 13.98 -0.80
N PRO A 65 7.21 14.36 -1.83
CA PRO A 65 7.12 15.75 -2.26
C PRO A 65 6.77 16.70 -1.10
N ILE A 66 7.41 17.87 -1.07
CA ILE A 66 7.21 18.98 -0.10
C ILE A 66 7.82 18.72 1.28
N VAL A 67 7.58 17.54 1.85
CA VAL A 67 7.91 17.22 3.25
C VAL A 67 9.35 16.71 3.40
N GLY A 68 9.87 16.02 2.38
CA GLY A 68 11.10 15.25 2.51
C GLY A 68 10.88 13.92 3.22
N ASP A 69 11.93 13.09 3.26
CA ASP A 69 11.84 11.76 3.85
C ASP A 69 11.71 11.83 5.37
N LEU A 70 10.68 11.16 5.88
CA LEU A 70 10.44 11.01 7.31
C LEU A 70 11.46 10.05 7.92
N ILE A 71 12.17 10.52 8.93
CA ILE A 71 13.13 9.71 9.70
C ILE A 71 12.62 9.41 11.11
N ALA A 72 13.34 8.54 11.83
CA ALA A 72 12.97 8.11 13.18
C ALA A 72 12.70 9.29 14.13
N SER A 73 13.53 10.34 14.11
CA SER A 73 13.35 11.49 14.99
C SER A 73 12.07 12.28 14.73
N ASP A 74 11.60 12.35 13.48
CA ASP A 74 10.35 13.03 13.15
C ASP A 74 9.16 12.26 13.72
N ILE A 75 9.21 10.92 13.59
CA ILE A 75 8.18 10.02 14.12
C ILE A 75 8.18 10.04 15.64
N ASP A 76 9.34 9.89 16.27
CA ASP A 76 9.48 9.85 17.73
C ASP A 76 8.97 11.17 18.34
N THR A 77 9.24 12.33 17.70
CA THR A 77 8.69 13.63 18.11
C THR A 77 7.15 13.65 18.11
N ARG A 78 6.51 13.02 17.12
CA ARG A 78 5.04 12.98 17.02
C ARG A 78 4.41 11.95 17.94
N ILE A 79 5.11 10.86 18.24
CA ILE A 79 4.72 9.93 19.31
C ILE A 79 4.73 10.66 20.66
N ASP A 80 5.79 11.43 20.95
CA ASP A 80 5.86 12.22 22.18
C ASP A 80 4.71 13.23 22.28
N PHE A 81 4.36 13.88 21.16
CA PHE A 81 3.18 14.75 21.12
C PHE A 81 1.89 13.99 21.44
N LEU A 82 1.65 12.83 20.80
CA LEU A 82 0.48 12.00 21.07
C LEU A 82 0.43 11.58 22.56
N ASN A 83 1.55 11.11 23.12
CA ASN A 83 1.67 10.73 24.52
C ASN A 83 1.31 11.88 25.48
N ASN A 84 1.70 13.10 25.15
CA ASN A 84 1.27 14.29 25.91
C ASN A 84 -0.26 14.49 25.85
N LYS A 85 -0.88 14.29 24.68
CA LYS A 85 -2.33 14.46 24.50
C LYS A 85 -3.16 13.39 25.21
N VAL A 86 -2.68 12.15 25.25
CA VAL A 86 -3.37 11.04 25.92
C VAL A 86 -3.02 10.91 27.41
N SER A 87 -2.22 11.83 27.97
CA SER A 87 -1.86 11.82 29.38
C SER A 87 -3.11 11.76 30.29
N GLY A 88 -3.08 10.85 31.26
CA GLY A 88 -4.22 10.53 32.14
C GLY A 88 -5.06 9.32 31.71
N THR A 89 -4.88 8.80 30.49
CA THR A 89 -5.50 7.53 30.07
C THR A 89 -4.78 6.30 30.62
N GLY A 90 -3.49 6.42 30.97
CA GLY A 90 -2.61 5.29 31.24
C GLY A 90 -1.93 4.75 29.98
N PHE A 91 -2.26 5.24 28.78
CA PHE A 91 -1.60 4.81 27.55
C PHE A 91 -0.25 5.47 27.36
N HIS A 92 0.69 4.69 26.88
CA HIS A 92 1.99 5.14 26.39
C HIS A 92 2.25 4.48 25.05
N PHE A 93 2.35 5.27 24.00
CA PHE A 93 2.66 4.84 22.65
C PHE A 93 4.18 4.82 22.46
N SER A 94 4.68 3.77 21.83
CA SER A 94 6.10 3.62 21.51
C SER A 94 6.30 3.03 20.13
N ARG A 95 7.33 3.47 19.41
CA ARG A 95 7.62 2.96 18.07
C ARG A 95 8.06 1.50 18.18
N LEU A 96 7.40 0.63 17.41
CA LEU A 96 7.74 -0.78 17.29
C LEU A 96 8.67 -0.98 16.09
N GLY A 97 9.92 -1.34 16.37
CA GLY A 97 10.92 -1.58 15.32
C GLY A 97 11.30 -0.33 14.53
N ASP A 98 11.96 -0.54 13.40
CA ASP A 98 12.33 0.54 12.47
C ASP A 98 11.19 0.88 11.51
N ILE A 99 11.29 2.06 10.89
CA ILE A 99 10.30 2.55 9.92
C ILE A 99 10.33 1.69 8.68
N ASN A 100 9.21 1.05 8.34
CA ASN A 100 9.09 0.38 7.05
C ASN A 100 8.85 1.40 5.92
N TYR A 101 9.55 1.29 4.81
CA TYR A 101 9.41 2.19 3.66
C TYR A 101 8.82 1.43 2.46
N ILE A 102 7.91 2.06 1.72
CA ILE A 102 7.35 1.53 0.47
C ILE A 102 7.58 2.56 -0.64
N ASP A 103 8.37 2.21 -1.64
CA ASP A 103 8.74 3.10 -2.75
C ASP A 103 8.03 2.70 -4.05
N HIS A 104 6.79 3.14 -4.22
CA HIS A 104 5.94 2.67 -5.32
C HIS A 104 4.93 3.73 -5.77
N ASP A 105 4.91 4.06 -7.06
CA ASP A 105 4.10 5.19 -7.58
C ASP A 105 2.60 4.93 -7.51
N GLU A 106 2.16 3.72 -7.85
CA GLU A 106 0.76 3.32 -7.82
C GLU A 106 0.20 3.31 -6.39
N ILE A 107 0.95 2.74 -5.43
CA ILE A 107 0.53 2.69 -4.03
C ILE A 107 0.56 4.10 -3.43
N SER A 108 1.64 4.86 -3.66
CA SER A 108 1.79 6.22 -3.11
C SER A 108 0.81 7.23 -3.68
N GLY A 109 0.44 7.09 -4.96
CA GLY A 109 -0.47 7.99 -5.66
C GLY A 109 -1.95 7.71 -5.41
N ASN A 110 -2.31 6.57 -4.82
CA ASN A 110 -3.71 6.15 -4.65
C ASN A 110 -4.01 5.67 -3.21
N PRO A 111 -3.87 6.55 -2.20
CA PRO A 111 -4.08 6.19 -0.79
C PRO A 111 -5.46 5.60 -0.56
N GLY A 112 -5.52 4.46 0.14
CA GLY A 112 -6.76 3.72 0.45
C GLY A 112 -7.47 3.07 -0.73
N THR A 113 -6.78 2.85 -1.85
CA THR A 113 -7.28 1.96 -2.92
C THR A 113 -6.58 0.60 -2.91
N PHE A 114 -5.44 0.50 -2.23
CA PHE A 114 -4.71 -0.73 -1.97
C PHE A 114 -4.96 -1.18 -0.53
N ILE A 115 -5.07 -2.50 -0.32
CA ILE A 115 -5.15 -3.07 1.02
C ILE A 115 -3.75 -2.99 1.63
N ASN A 116 -3.53 -2.02 2.51
CA ASN A 116 -2.23 -1.75 3.12
C ASN A 116 -1.61 -2.98 3.76
N GLU A 117 -2.45 -3.81 4.36
CA GLU A 117 -2.03 -5.01 5.05
C GLU A 117 -1.39 -6.04 4.15
N ASN A 118 -1.67 -6.02 2.85
CA ASN A 118 -1.01 -6.91 1.91
C ASN A 118 0.46 -6.55 1.68
N TYR A 119 0.87 -5.32 2.03
CA TYR A 119 2.20 -4.77 1.79
C TYR A 119 2.96 -4.54 3.09
N SER A 120 2.34 -3.94 4.10
CA SER A 120 2.97 -3.66 5.40
C SER A 120 1.95 -3.79 6.51
N TYR A 121 2.21 -4.61 7.53
CA TYR A 121 1.29 -4.78 8.67
C TYR A 121 1.90 -5.64 9.77
N VAL A 122 1.61 -5.30 11.02
CA VAL A 122 1.97 -6.07 12.21
C VAL A 122 0.72 -6.33 13.04
N THR A 123 0.41 -7.61 13.25
CA THR A 123 -0.83 -8.06 13.94
C THR A 123 -1.04 -7.48 15.34
N THR A 124 0.02 -7.25 16.11
CA THR A 124 -0.10 -6.79 17.51
C THR A 124 0.22 -5.32 17.71
N ALA A 125 0.29 -4.54 16.62
CA ALA A 125 0.63 -3.13 16.67
C ALA A 125 -0.54 -2.25 16.24
N PHE A 126 -0.48 -0.98 16.63
CA PHE A 126 -1.21 0.08 15.95
C PHE A 126 -0.42 0.47 14.69
N ASN A 127 -0.99 0.22 13.51
CA ASN A 127 -0.27 0.35 12.24
C ASN A 127 -0.56 1.71 11.61
N VAL A 128 0.47 2.56 11.49
CA VAL A 128 0.35 3.93 10.96
C VAL A 128 1.00 4.02 9.58
N TYR A 129 0.22 4.42 8.57
CA TYR A 129 0.65 4.61 7.18
C TYR A 129 0.70 6.10 6.85
N LEU A 130 1.89 6.58 6.48
CA LEU A 130 2.12 7.96 6.11
C LEU A 130 2.30 8.05 4.59
N TYR A 131 1.34 8.66 3.92
CA TYR A 131 1.34 8.85 2.47
C TYR A 131 1.88 10.23 2.07
N PRO A 132 2.30 10.44 0.81
CA PRO A 132 2.80 11.74 0.40
C PRO A 132 1.79 12.87 0.56
N SER A 133 0.51 12.56 0.34
CA SER A 133 -0.61 13.45 0.59
C SER A 133 -1.87 12.62 0.82
N GLY A 134 -2.90 13.27 1.37
CA GLY A 134 -4.20 12.65 1.60
C GLY A 134 -4.77 13.00 2.97
N PRO A 135 -6.08 12.81 3.14
CA PRO A 135 -6.76 13.01 4.40
C PRO A 135 -6.38 11.94 5.44
N GLY A 136 -6.72 12.24 6.71
CA GLY A 136 -6.69 11.26 7.78
C GLY A 136 -7.85 10.27 7.66
N PHE A 137 -7.58 9.01 7.98
CA PHE A 137 -8.59 7.97 8.05
C PHE A 137 -8.13 6.84 8.96
N THR A 138 -9.02 6.36 9.80
CA THR A 138 -8.91 5.10 10.54
C THR A 138 -10.27 4.40 10.57
N PRO A 139 -10.34 3.06 10.62
CA PRO A 139 -11.56 2.39 11.03
C PRO A 139 -11.82 2.62 12.52
N GLN A 140 -13.10 2.64 12.93
CA GLN A 140 -13.49 2.58 14.34
C GLN A 140 -13.27 1.15 14.90
N PRO A 141 -13.15 0.99 16.23
CA PRO A 141 -13.07 -0.32 16.87
C PRO A 141 -14.17 -1.27 16.42
N GLY A 142 -13.79 -2.48 15.99
CA GLY A 142 -14.73 -3.50 15.54
C GLY A 142 -15.43 -3.21 14.20
N GLN A 143 -15.15 -2.09 13.53
CA GLN A 143 -15.53 -1.88 12.12
C GLN A 143 -14.62 -2.69 11.20
N ASN A 144 -14.82 -4.01 11.18
CA ASN A 144 -14.33 -4.84 10.09
C ASN A 144 -15.33 -4.71 8.94
N LEU A 145 -15.20 -3.68 8.10
CA LEU A 145 -16.04 -3.57 6.91
C LEU A 145 -15.88 -4.85 6.06
N PRO A 146 -16.95 -5.46 5.53
CA PRO A 146 -16.80 -6.59 4.62
C PRO A 146 -15.95 -6.17 3.41
N GLY A 147 -14.76 -6.76 3.26
CA GLY A 147 -13.78 -6.33 2.26
C GLY A 147 -12.98 -5.06 2.62
N SER A 148 -12.99 -4.62 3.88
CA SER A 148 -12.29 -3.41 4.36
C SER A 148 -10.83 -3.39 3.95
N LEU A 149 -10.37 -2.28 3.35
CA LEU A 149 -8.97 -2.02 3.01
C LEU A 149 -8.03 -1.98 4.23
N ASN A 150 -8.59 -1.90 5.42
CA ASN A 150 -7.92 -1.50 6.65
C ASN A 150 -8.60 -2.18 7.85
N LYS A 151 -7.84 -2.96 8.62
CA LYS A 151 -8.23 -3.53 9.91
C LYS A 151 -8.39 -2.42 10.95
N ASP A 152 -9.18 -2.72 11.97
CA ASP A 152 -9.49 -1.86 13.12
C ASP A 152 -8.26 -1.43 13.96
N ASN A 153 -7.05 -1.85 13.61
CA ASN A 153 -5.77 -1.40 14.19
C ASN A 153 -4.88 -0.64 13.20
N THR A 154 -5.47 0.10 12.25
CA THR A 154 -4.75 0.83 11.20
C THR A 154 -5.16 2.30 11.13
N LEU A 155 -4.22 3.18 10.79
CA LEU A 155 -4.43 4.61 10.56
C LEU A 155 -3.65 5.03 9.32
N ARG A 156 -4.28 5.74 8.38
CA ARG A 156 -3.60 6.40 7.26
C ARG A 156 -3.68 7.91 7.37
N LEU A 157 -2.61 8.60 7.01
CA LEU A 157 -2.52 10.06 7.06
C LEU A 157 -1.55 10.59 6.01
N GLY A 158 -1.79 11.79 5.48
CA GLY A 158 -0.78 12.51 4.70
C GLY A 158 0.40 12.96 5.57
N ALA A 159 1.63 12.78 5.08
CA ALA A 159 2.86 13.10 5.79
C ALA A 159 2.95 14.56 6.24
N GLN A 160 2.42 15.49 5.44
CA GLN A 160 2.35 16.90 5.82
C GLN A 160 1.46 17.11 7.06
N LEU A 161 0.29 16.46 7.11
CA LEU A 161 -0.63 16.55 8.26
C LEU A 161 -0.03 15.91 9.52
N PHE A 162 0.81 14.88 9.33
CA PHE A 162 1.54 14.25 10.42
C PHE A 162 2.61 15.20 11.01
N ILE A 163 3.39 15.90 10.18
CA ILE A 163 4.44 16.81 10.67
C ILE A 163 3.89 18.14 11.19
N ASP A 164 2.91 18.71 10.49
CA ASP A 164 2.32 20.00 10.87
C ASP A 164 1.71 19.93 12.28
N ASP A 165 1.31 18.73 12.69
CA ASP A 165 0.84 18.40 14.03
C ASP A 165 -0.27 19.34 14.52
N GLY A 166 -1.17 19.69 13.59
CA GLY A 166 -2.44 20.33 13.91
C GLY A 166 -3.41 19.45 14.69
N GLY A 167 -2.96 18.31 15.23
CA GLY A 167 -3.78 17.33 15.92
C GLY A 167 -4.29 16.20 15.04
N ALA A 168 -4.02 16.17 13.74
CA ALA A 168 -4.55 15.15 12.82
C ALA A 168 -4.15 13.72 13.21
N TYR A 169 -2.89 13.47 13.57
CA TYR A 169 -2.46 12.15 14.05
C TYR A 169 -3.16 11.75 15.35
N SER A 170 -3.29 12.68 16.29
CA SER A 170 -4.02 12.45 17.54
C SER A 170 -5.51 12.24 17.32
N HIS A 171 -6.12 12.96 16.37
CA HIS A 171 -7.53 12.88 16.01
C HIS A 171 -7.88 11.50 15.47
N GLU A 172 -7.16 11.03 14.45
CA GLU A 172 -7.39 9.71 13.89
C GLU A 172 -7.07 8.63 14.94
N THR A 173 -6.08 8.84 15.81
CA THR A 173 -5.86 7.94 16.95
C THR A 173 -7.08 7.93 17.89
N GLY A 174 -7.71 9.08 18.14
CA GLY A 174 -8.94 9.16 18.92
C GLY A 174 -10.06 8.30 18.35
N HIS A 175 -10.32 8.39 17.05
CA HIS A 175 -11.29 7.52 16.36
C HIS A 175 -10.96 6.03 16.50
N ASN A 176 -9.70 5.66 16.34
CA ASN A 176 -9.28 4.27 16.46
C ASN A 176 -9.45 3.70 17.89
N PHE A 177 -9.59 4.60 18.88
CA PHE A 177 -9.88 4.32 20.28
C PHE A 177 -11.32 4.69 20.66
N GLY A 178 -12.24 4.72 19.69
CA GLY A 178 -13.69 4.79 19.93
C GLY A 178 -14.23 6.19 20.20
N LEU A 179 -13.46 7.24 19.88
CA LEU A 179 -13.97 8.61 19.93
C LEU A 179 -14.73 8.95 18.66
N LEU A 180 -15.74 9.80 18.82
CA LEU A 180 -16.54 10.35 17.74
C LEU A 180 -16.19 11.83 17.56
N HIS A 181 -16.53 12.34 16.38
CA HIS A 181 -16.47 13.76 16.11
C HIS A 181 -17.33 14.55 17.12
N THR A 182 -16.84 15.70 17.61
CA THR A 182 -17.63 16.57 18.50
C THR A 182 -18.75 17.34 17.79
N PHE A 183 -18.91 17.12 16.48
CA PHE A 183 -19.97 17.70 15.66
C PHE A 183 -20.80 16.60 15.02
N GLY A 184 -22.09 16.89 14.82
CA GLY A 184 -22.98 15.95 14.16
C GLY A 184 -22.81 15.98 12.64
N VAL A 185 -22.60 14.83 12.00
CA VAL A 185 -22.91 14.67 10.57
C VAL A 185 -24.42 14.75 10.41
N VAL A 186 -24.88 15.60 9.49
CA VAL A 186 -26.27 16.08 9.26
C VAL A 186 -27.36 14.98 9.29
N ASN A 187 -26.98 13.70 9.17
CA ASN A 187 -27.87 12.54 9.13
C ASN A 187 -27.70 11.50 10.25
N ALA A 188 -26.61 11.49 11.04
CA ALA A 188 -26.29 10.38 11.96
C ALA A 188 -26.68 10.61 13.43
N TYR A 189 -26.85 11.88 13.84
CA TYR A 189 -26.98 12.30 15.23
C TYR A 189 -28.41 12.76 15.57
N ARG A 190 -29.42 11.98 15.15
CA ARG A 190 -30.85 12.28 15.36
C ARG A 190 -31.46 11.42 16.45
N TYR A 191 -30.82 11.27 17.62
CA TYR A 191 -31.43 10.46 18.69
C TYR A 191 -31.40 11.06 20.11
N PRO A 192 -32.58 11.27 20.74
CA PRO A 192 -33.91 10.79 20.32
C PRO A 192 -34.39 11.42 19.01
N ASN A 193 -35.20 10.70 18.22
CA ASN A 193 -35.62 11.15 16.89
C ASN A 193 -36.66 12.27 17.05
N VAL A 194 -36.18 13.46 17.40
CA VAL A 194 -37.01 14.49 18.01
C VAL A 194 -37.98 15.14 17.04
N ILE A 195 -37.73 14.99 15.74
CA ILE A 195 -38.58 15.56 14.68
C ILE A 195 -39.93 14.83 14.62
N THR A 196 -40.02 13.60 15.13
CA THR A 196 -41.24 12.77 15.08
C THR A 196 -41.79 12.39 16.44
N ASP A 197 -41.15 12.75 17.56
CA ASP A 197 -41.69 12.53 18.91
C ASP A 197 -42.52 13.75 19.35
N PRO A 198 -43.87 13.65 19.35
CA PRO A 198 -44.74 14.76 19.71
C PRO A 198 -44.65 15.18 21.18
N ASN A 199 -43.96 14.42 22.04
CA ASN A 199 -43.81 14.75 23.46
C ASN A 199 -42.62 15.67 23.76
N ILE A 200 -41.75 15.93 22.78
CA ILE A 200 -40.55 16.76 22.97
C ILE A 200 -40.79 18.11 22.31
N ILE A 201 -41.45 19.02 23.03
CA ILE A 201 -42.03 20.28 22.49
C ILE A 201 -41.02 21.44 22.43
N ASP A 202 -39.93 21.34 23.18
CA ASP A 202 -38.95 22.40 23.43
C ASP A 202 -37.58 22.12 22.77
N HIS A 203 -37.47 21.06 21.98
CA HIS A 203 -36.22 20.68 21.35
C HIS A 203 -35.76 21.68 20.29
N PRO A 204 -34.45 21.99 20.20
CA PRO A 204 -33.90 22.96 19.24
C PRO A 204 -34.13 22.64 17.76
N TYR A 205 -34.45 21.40 17.39
CA TYR A 205 -34.78 21.01 16.01
C TYR A 205 -36.17 21.51 15.55
N ILE A 206 -37.08 21.82 16.48
CA ILE A 206 -38.44 22.28 16.18
C ILE A 206 -38.48 23.81 15.92
N LEU A 207 -37.36 24.51 16.15
CA LEU A 207 -37.23 25.98 16.09
C LEU A 207 -36.38 26.49 14.91
N ASN A 208 -36.40 25.83 13.74
CA ASN A 208 -35.59 26.17 12.55
C ASN A 208 -34.05 26.16 12.77
N GLY A 209 -33.56 25.44 13.78
CA GLY A 209 -32.13 25.35 14.10
C GLY A 209 -31.36 24.37 13.18
N PHE A 210 -30.10 24.71 12.87
CA PHE A 210 -29.14 23.79 12.23
C PHE A 210 -28.95 22.52 13.06
N PRO A 211 -28.62 21.38 12.43
CA PRO A 211 -28.45 20.15 13.16
C PRO A 211 -27.13 20.11 13.92
N ARG A 212 -27.16 20.59 15.16
CA ARG A 212 -26.07 20.41 16.13
C ARG A 212 -26.61 19.58 17.28
N GLU A 213 -25.89 18.52 17.66
CA GLU A 213 -26.16 17.81 18.89
C GLU A 213 -25.38 18.49 20.01
N LEU A 214 -26.05 19.37 20.75
CA LEU A 214 -25.53 20.04 21.94
C LEU A 214 -26.05 19.30 23.19
N ALA A 215 -25.21 19.19 24.22
CA ALA A 215 -25.59 18.59 25.50
C ALA A 215 -26.50 19.53 26.31
N ILE A 216 -27.66 19.02 26.72
CA ILE A 216 -28.64 19.59 27.64
C ILE A 216 -28.33 18.96 29.01
N ARG A 217 -27.91 19.80 29.96
CA ARG A 217 -27.42 19.39 31.28
C ARG A 217 -28.53 19.33 32.32
N ASP A 218 -28.31 18.51 33.35
CA ASP A 218 -29.23 18.39 34.50
C ASP A 218 -29.09 19.59 35.47
N ASP A 219 -27.90 20.17 35.56
CA ASP A 219 -27.60 21.28 36.46
C ASP A 219 -27.60 22.59 35.67
N VAL A 220 -28.63 23.42 35.86
CA VAL A 220 -28.79 24.71 35.18
C VAL A 220 -28.76 25.88 36.18
N PRO A 221 -27.96 26.93 35.94
CA PRO A 221 -28.06 28.22 36.63
C PRO A 221 -29.47 28.79 36.74
N ILE A 222 -29.66 29.73 37.67
CA ILE A 222 -30.93 30.43 37.83
C ILE A 222 -31.15 31.35 36.62
N GLY A 223 -32.27 31.17 35.91
CA GLY A 223 -32.66 32.00 34.75
C GLY A 223 -32.45 31.32 33.39
N SER A 224 -31.88 30.12 33.39
CA SER A 224 -31.67 29.29 32.21
C SER A 224 -32.97 28.79 31.59
N LYS A 225 -32.95 28.48 30.30
CA LYS A 225 -34.08 27.88 29.61
C LYS A 225 -34.28 26.46 30.14
N ASN A 226 -35.48 26.16 30.64
CA ASN A 226 -35.82 24.85 31.17
C ASN A 226 -36.22 23.89 30.03
N PHE A 227 -35.60 22.72 29.97
CA PHE A 227 -35.93 21.66 29.02
C PHE A 227 -36.51 20.46 29.74
N HIS A 228 -37.53 19.84 29.16
CA HIS A 228 -38.21 18.68 29.74
C HIS A 228 -37.33 17.42 29.73
N PHE A 229 -36.36 17.35 28.82
CA PHE A 229 -35.49 16.20 28.64
C PHE A 229 -34.04 16.65 28.52
N THR A 230 -33.17 16.10 29.36
CA THR A 230 -31.72 16.28 29.28
C THR A 230 -31.11 15.17 28.42
N ASN A 231 -30.06 15.48 27.66
CA ASN A 231 -29.35 14.52 26.81
C ASN A 231 -27.84 14.48 27.14
N LYS A 232 -27.41 14.96 28.33
CA LYS A 232 -25.99 14.99 28.71
C LYS A 232 -25.28 13.63 28.61
N PHE A 233 -26.00 12.53 28.78
CA PHE A 233 -25.48 11.15 28.66
C PHE A 233 -25.78 10.49 27.31
N THR A 234 -26.42 11.20 26.40
CA THR A 234 -26.75 10.71 25.06
C THR A 234 -26.44 11.76 24.01
N SER A 235 -25.50 12.67 24.29
CA SER A 235 -24.95 13.65 23.36
C SER A 235 -24.30 12.93 22.18
N GLY A 236 -24.05 13.64 21.09
CA GLY A 236 -23.80 13.00 19.81
C GLY A 236 -22.54 12.18 19.80
N ASP A 237 -21.47 12.78 20.29
CA ASP A 237 -20.18 12.15 20.49
C ASP A 237 -20.11 11.23 21.72
N LEU A 238 -21.24 11.12 22.45
CA LEU A 238 -21.42 10.33 23.65
C LEU A 238 -20.54 10.77 24.82
N CYS A 239 -20.06 12.02 24.82
CA CYS A 239 -19.36 12.62 25.93
C CYS A 239 -20.06 13.85 26.50
N TRP A 240 -20.11 13.93 27.84
CA TRP A 240 -20.88 14.93 28.57
C TRP A 240 -20.12 16.23 28.83
N ASP A 241 -18.79 16.20 28.65
CA ASP A 241 -17.85 17.29 28.94
C ASP A 241 -17.17 17.82 27.66
N THR A 242 -17.68 17.43 26.50
CA THR A 242 -17.21 17.89 25.20
C THR A 242 -18.11 18.98 24.66
N GLU A 243 -17.48 20.04 24.18
CA GLU A 243 -18.13 21.17 23.55
C GLU A 243 -18.45 20.84 22.09
N ALA A 244 -19.59 21.29 21.60
CA ALA A 244 -19.87 21.23 20.17
C ALA A 244 -18.88 22.10 19.37
N ASP A 245 -18.42 21.58 18.22
CA ASP A 245 -17.42 22.25 17.37
C ASP A 245 -17.82 23.69 16.98
N CYS A 246 -16.84 24.58 17.04
CA CYS A 246 -16.90 26.00 16.68
C CYS A 246 -16.42 26.19 15.23
N ASN A 247 -16.96 25.45 14.25
CA ASN A 247 -16.48 25.52 12.87
C ASN A 247 -16.98 26.80 12.15
N GLY A 248 -16.04 27.64 11.68
CA GLY A 248 -16.30 28.88 10.96
C GLY A 248 -16.91 28.73 9.56
N ILE A 249 -17.06 27.50 9.04
CA ILE A 249 -17.65 27.22 7.72
C ILE A 249 -19.16 27.54 7.69
N TYR A 250 -19.84 27.50 8.84
CA TYR A 250 -21.25 27.83 8.96
C TYR A 250 -21.39 29.11 9.77
N ASN A 251 -22.02 30.13 9.20
CA ASN A 251 -22.27 31.46 9.77
C ASN A 251 -22.74 31.39 11.25
N SER A 252 -21.80 31.34 12.21
CA SER A 252 -22.01 30.79 13.56
C SER A 252 -22.64 31.77 14.56
N ARG A 253 -23.24 32.86 14.06
CA ARG A 253 -23.87 33.93 14.84
C ARG A 253 -25.02 33.47 15.74
N TYR A 254 -25.58 32.28 15.48
CA TYR A 254 -26.74 31.72 16.20
C TYR A 254 -26.44 31.12 17.57
N GLY A 255 -25.17 30.84 17.92
CA GLY A 255 -24.85 30.21 19.22
C GLY A 255 -23.47 30.55 19.77
N PHE A 256 -22.64 31.20 18.96
CA PHE A 256 -21.27 31.55 19.32
C PHE A 256 -21.01 33.00 18.94
N PRO A 257 -21.77 33.99 19.45
CA PRO A 257 -21.50 35.39 19.14
C PRO A 257 -20.19 35.82 19.78
N LYS A 258 -19.45 36.68 19.09
CA LYS A 258 -18.29 37.37 19.65
C LYS A 258 -18.74 38.15 20.88
N PHE A 259 -17.91 38.18 21.91
CA PHE A 259 -18.16 38.98 23.09
C PHE A 259 -17.94 40.45 22.71
N ASP A 260 -19.04 41.14 22.42
CA ASP A 260 -19.08 42.57 22.22
C ASP A 260 -20.02 43.18 23.27
N PRO A 261 -19.51 43.73 24.38
CA PRO A 261 -20.36 44.26 25.45
C PRO A 261 -21.32 45.37 25.00
N THR A 262 -21.09 45.98 23.83
CA THR A 262 -22.00 47.00 23.26
C THR A 262 -23.13 46.42 22.42
N ASN A 263 -22.95 45.25 21.81
CA ASN A 263 -23.93 44.63 20.90
C ASN A 263 -24.41 43.24 21.34
N ILE A 264 -23.87 42.66 22.43
CA ILE A 264 -24.18 41.29 22.85
C ILE A 264 -25.66 41.10 23.21
N ALA A 265 -26.32 42.10 23.80
CA ALA A 265 -27.76 42.06 24.07
C ALA A 265 -28.59 42.02 22.77
N ASN A 266 -28.12 42.68 21.71
CA ASN A 266 -28.74 42.65 20.39
C ASN A 266 -28.45 41.33 19.65
N CYS A 267 -27.25 40.74 19.85
CA CYS A 267 -26.92 39.39 19.37
C CYS A 267 -27.83 38.32 19.96
N ILE A 268 -28.08 38.38 21.28
CA ILE A 268 -28.92 37.43 22.00
C ILE A 268 -30.37 37.48 21.50
N THR A 269 -30.86 38.68 21.16
CA THR A 269 -32.25 38.89 20.71
C THR A 269 -32.45 38.78 19.20
N ASN A 270 -31.42 39.08 18.40
CA ASN A 270 -31.43 38.98 16.94
C ASN A 270 -30.05 38.52 16.41
N PRO A 271 -29.80 37.21 16.34
CA PRO A 271 -28.52 36.66 15.86
C PRO A 271 -28.21 36.94 14.39
N ASN A 272 -29.22 37.35 13.59
CA ASN A 272 -29.01 37.77 12.20
C ASN A 272 -28.59 39.24 12.05
N SER A 273 -28.48 39.98 13.16
CA SER A 273 -28.01 41.36 13.12
C SER A 273 -26.62 41.43 12.49
N PRO A 274 -26.36 42.40 11.59
CA PRO A 274 -25.02 42.64 11.06
C PRO A 274 -24.03 43.06 12.15
N ASN A 275 -24.52 43.56 13.29
CA ASN A 275 -23.71 43.87 14.48
C ASN A 275 -23.37 42.63 15.33
N CYS A 276 -23.88 41.45 14.94
CA CYS A 276 -23.54 40.19 15.58
C CYS A 276 -22.42 39.50 14.82
N LEU A 277 -21.22 39.54 15.40
CA LEU A 277 -20.04 38.89 14.84
C LEU A 277 -19.92 37.45 15.37
N PRO A 278 -19.40 36.50 14.58
CA PRO A 278 -19.06 35.18 15.10
C PRO A 278 -17.88 35.28 16.08
N GLY A 279 -17.97 34.56 17.19
CA GLY A 279 -16.96 34.45 18.23
C GLY A 279 -15.93 33.36 17.97
N CYS A 280 -16.22 32.44 17.04
CA CYS A 280 -15.22 31.52 16.47
C CYS A 280 -14.37 32.30 15.47
N PHE A 281 -13.04 32.17 15.55
CA PHE A 281 -12.14 32.76 14.56
C PHE A 281 -11.63 31.69 13.62
N TYR A 282 -11.73 31.96 12.33
CA TYR A 282 -10.97 31.25 11.32
C TYR A 282 -9.89 32.21 10.79
N PRO A 283 -8.59 31.85 10.75
CA PRO A 283 -7.93 30.58 11.13
C PRO A 283 -7.17 30.65 12.48
N ILE A 284 -7.71 31.31 13.52
CA ILE A 284 -6.99 31.57 14.79
C ILE A 284 -7.60 30.73 15.91
N CYS A 285 -6.74 30.17 16.77
CA CYS A 285 -7.15 29.38 17.92
C CYS A 285 -8.06 30.14 18.88
N GLY A 286 -9.06 29.44 19.39
CA GLY A 286 -9.89 29.91 20.47
C GLY A 286 -11.14 30.66 20.04
N TYR A 287 -11.77 31.19 21.07
CA TYR A 287 -13.12 31.69 21.02
C TYR A 287 -13.18 32.95 21.89
N ASP A 288 -13.59 34.06 21.29
CA ASP A 288 -13.74 35.38 21.97
C ASP A 288 -15.22 35.68 22.04
N GLY A 289 -15.98 34.83 22.74
CA GLY A 289 -17.44 34.91 22.80
C GLY A 289 -18.04 34.37 24.08
N LEU A 290 -19.38 34.37 24.15
CA LEU A 290 -20.13 33.68 25.21
C LEU A 290 -20.60 32.31 24.72
N TYR A 291 -19.87 31.27 25.11
CA TYR A 291 -20.22 29.91 24.72
C TYR A 291 -21.38 29.46 25.58
N LYS A 292 -22.51 29.17 24.94
CA LYS A 292 -23.75 28.79 25.62
C LYS A 292 -24.28 27.47 25.10
N ASP A 293 -24.69 26.59 25.99
CA ASP A 293 -25.54 25.45 25.62
C ASP A 293 -26.97 25.90 25.29
N TYR A 294 -27.84 24.94 24.98
CA TYR A 294 -29.25 25.23 24.72
C TYR A 294 -30.02 25.73 25.95
N ASN A 295 -29.50 25.54 27.18
CA ASN A 295 -30.04 26.11 28.40
C ASN A 295 -29.70 27.60 28.57
N GLU A 296 -28.93 28.19 27.63
CA GLU A 296 -28.30 29.52 27.70
C GLU A 296 -27.21 29.64 28.76
N ASP A 297 -26.76 28.51 29.28
CA ASP A 297 -25.75 28.45 30.32
C ASP A 297 -24.40 28.67 29.71
N ALA A 298 -23.60 29.53 30.34
CA ALA A 298 -22.18 29.60 30.01
C ALA A 298 -21.59 28.20 30.22
N ILE A 299 -21.09 27.58 29.16
CA ILE A 299 -20.26 26.40 29.29
C ILE A 299 -18.83 26.93 29.45
N ILE A 300 -18.22 26.59 30.58
CA ILE A 300 -16.77 26.72 30.75
C ILE A 300 -16.19 25.56 29.95
N GLY A 301 -15.90 25.83 28.70
CA GLY A 301 -15.40 24.83 27.78
C GLY A 301 -14.30 25.40 26.90
N GLU A 302 -13.26 24.61 26.68
CA GLU A 302 -12.17 24.95 25.77
C GLU A 302 -12.52 24.33 24.41
N PRO A 303 -12.99 25.10 23.41
CA PRO A 303 -13.44 24.55 22.11
C PRO A 303 -12.29 23.94 21.28
N ASN A 304 -11.09 23.86 21.85
CA ASN A 304 -9.90 23.25 21.29
C ASN A 304 -9.91 21.74 21.58
N ASN A 305 -10.91 21.03 21.07
CA ASN A 305 -10.98 19.57 21.20
C ASN A 305 -10.28 18.89 20.01
N ILE A 306 -9.50 17.84 20.28
CA ILE A 306 -8.83 17.07 19.22
C ILE A 306 -9.83 16.46 18.23
N MET A 307 -11.05 16.10 18.68
CA MET A 307 -12.09 15.47 17.87
C MET A 307 -12.97 16.45 17.07
N ALA A 308 -12.60 17.73 17.00
CA ALA A 308 -13.23 18.73 16.12
C ALA A 308 -12.63 18.70 14.70
N VAL A 309 -13.32 19.24 13.67
CA VAL A 309 -12.80 19.25 12.25
C VAL A 309 -11.59 20.16 12.07
N THR A 310 -11.34 21.07 13.02
CA THR A 310 -10.35 22.14 12.84
C THR A 310 -9.01 21.79 13.49
N TYR A 311 -8.13 21.20 12.68
CA TYR A 311 -6.75 20.91 13.05
C TYR A 311 -5.85 22.11 12.79
N HIS A 312 -5.36 22.74 13.85
CA HIS A 312 -4.50 23.90 13.73
C HIS A 312 -3.27 23.74 14.61
N ALA A 313 -2.09 23.71 13.99
CA ALA A 313 -0.79 23.50 14.62
C ALA A 313 -0.49 24.48 15.77
N THR A 314 -1.16 25.63 15.78
CA THR A 314 -1.00 26.66 16.80
C THR A 314 -1.95 26.50 17.99
N CYS A 315 -2.90 25.56 17.94
CA CYS A 315 -3.93 25.41 18.96
C CYS A 315 -3.56 24.35 19.98
N ASP A 316 -3.79 24.63 21.25
CA ASP A 316 -3.61 23.63 22.31
C ASP A 316 -4.81 22.69 22.35
N LEU A 317 -4.86 21.77 21.39
CA LEU A 317 -5.93 20.78 21.28
C LEU A 317 -5.82 19.72 22.38
N ARG A 318 -6.94 19.32 22.98
CA ARG A 318 -6.96 18.34 24.09
C ARG A 318 -8.10 17.33 23.95
N PHE A 319 -7.93 16.17 24.59
CA PHE A 319 -9.03 15.26 24.87
C PHE A 319 -9.66 15.60 26.22
N SER A 320 -10.98 15.54 26.31
CA SER A 320 -11.72 15.68 27.57
C SER A 320 -11.55 14.45 28.47
N ASP A 321 -11.95 14.55 29.74
CA ASP A 321 -11.85 13.43 30.68
C ASP A 321 -12.81 12.30 30.31
N CYS A 322 -14.02 12.62 29.82
CA CYS A 322 -14.91 11.61 29.26
C CYS A 322 -14.28 10.89 28.06
N GLN A 323 -13.66 11.63 27.13
CA GLN A 323 -13.02 11.05 25.95
C GLN A 323 -11.90 10.09 26.39
N LYS A 324 -11.02 10.53 27.30
CA LYS A 324 -9.95 9.67 27.85
C LYS A 324 -10.48 8.40 28.52
N ASN A 325 -11.58 8.50 29.27
CA ASN A 325 -12.23 7.35 29.88
C ASN A 325 -12.89 6.43 28.83
N ARG A 326 -13.44 6.99 27.75
CA ARG A 326 -13.92 6.22 26.59
C ARG A 326 -12.81 5.37 26.02
N MET A 327 -11.68 6.00 25.69
CA MET A 327 -10.55 5.32 25.08
C MET A 327 -10.07 4.18 25.99
N SER A 328 -10.10 4.39 27.32
CA SER A 328 -9.77 3.36 28.32
C SER A 328 -10.73 2.17 28.28
N LEU A 329 -12.04 2.41 28.17
CA LEU A 329 -13.04 1.35 28.07
C LEU A 329 -12.91 0.60 26.73
N THR A 330 -12.83 1.35 25.63
CA THR A 330 -12.63 0.78 24.28
C THR A 330 -11.36 -0.06 24.22
N PHE A 331 -10.30 0.35 24.91
CA PHE A 331 -9.08 -0.44 24.97
C PHE A 331 -9.34 -1.82 25.60
N GLN A 332 -10.04 -1.86 26.73
CA GLN A 332 -10.36 -3.12 27.43
C GLN A 332 -11.21 -4.05 26.56
N ASP A 333 -12.18 -3.49 25.84
CA ASP A 333 -13.14 -4.27 25.05
C ASP A 333 -12.59 -4.74 23.71
N PHE A 334 -11.62 -4.02 23.12
CA PHE A 334 -11.19 -4.26 21.74
C PHE A 334 -9.68 -4.40 21.54
N TRP A 335 -8.86 -3.64 22.27
CA TRP A 335 -7.41 -3.59 22.06
C TRP A 335 -6.63 -4.55 22.94
N ASN A 336 -7.15 -4.86 24.13
CA ASN A 336 -6.44 -5.64 25.15
C ASN A 336 -6.00 -7.02 24.64
N ASP A 337 -6.79 -7.65 23.76
CA ASP A 337 -6.44 -8.96 23.18
C ASP A 337 -5.59 -8.86 21.91
N LYS A 338 -5.48 -7.65 21.32
CA LYS A 338 -4.69 -7.41 20.10
C LYS A 338 -3.23 -7.11 20.42
N ILE A 339 -2.97 -6.35 21.48
CA ILE A 339 -1.61 -5.97 21.86
C ILE A 339 -1.04 -7.07 22.76
N ASP A 340 -0.07 -7.81 22.23
CA ASP A 340 0.67 -8.82 22.99
C ASP A 340 2.05 -8.27 23.38
N GLN A 341 2.41 -8.45 24.65
CA GLN A 341 3.72 -8.11 25.23
C GLN A 341 4.73 -9.28 25.15
N GLY A 342 4.44 -10.31 24.35
CA GLY A 342 5.32 -11.45 24.10
C GLY A 342 6.64 -11.08 23.42
N LEU A 343 7.41 -12.10 23.02
CA LEU A 343 8.68 -11.92 22.33
C LEU A 343 8.49 -11.06 21.07
N LEU A 344 9.32 -10.03 20.92
CA LEU A 344 9.38 -9.17 19.75
C LEU A 344 10.82 -9.13 19.26
N ILE A 345 11.03 -9.58 18.02
CA ILE A 345 12.34 -9.59 17.37
C ILE A 345 12.27 -8.63 16.19
N ASN A 346 13.02 -7.54 16.26
CA ASN A 346 13.21 -6.66 15.10
C ASN A 346 14.13 -7.37 14.09
N VAL A 347 13.68 -7.43 12.84
CA VAL A 347 14.45 -7.99 11.73
C VAL A 347 14.58 -6.92 10.67
N THR A 348 15.83 -6.59 10.35
CA THR A 348 16.19 -5.65 9.30
C THR A 348 17.25 -6.33 8.45
N ASP A 349 16.96 -6.49 7.16
CA ASP A 349 17.88 -7.04 6.18
C ASP A 349 17.49 -6.58 4.77
N LYS A 350 18.06 -7.20 3.73
CA LYS A 350 17.77 -6.85 2.33
C LYS A 350 17.16 -7.99 1.54
N VAL A 351 16.55 -7.62 0.43
CA VAL A 351 16.32 -8.53 -0.70
C VAL A 351 17.26 -8.11 -1.82
N GLU A 352 18.03 -9.06 -2.33
CA GLU A 352 19.07 -8.83 -3.33
C GLU A 352 18.81 -9.69 -4.57
N TYR A 353 19.34 -9.27 -5.71
CA TYR A 353 19.21 -10.03 -6.95
C TYR A 353 20.25 -11.17 -6.96
N LYS A 354 19.80 -12.37 -7.35
CA LYS A 354 20.48 -13.67 -7.24
C LYS A 354 22.03 -13.62 -7.06
N GLY A 355 22.51 -13.75 -5.82
CA GLY A 355 23.95 -13.90 -5.54
C GLY A 355 24.78 -12.65 -5.81
N THR A 356 24.15 -11.48 -5.82
CA THR A 356 24.78 -10.17 -5.99
C THR A 356 24.43 -9.26 -4.81
N THR A 357 25.01 -8.06 -4.76
CA THR A 357 24.59 -6.99 -3.83
C THR A 357 23.61 -6.00 -4.48
N GLU A 358 23.07 -6.32 -5.66
CA GLU A 358 22.11 -5.46 -6.36
C GLU A 358 20.77 -5.52 -5.62
N PRO A 359 20.20 -4.38 -5.19
CA PRO A 359 18.99 -4.38 -4.40
C PRO A 359 17.75 -4.74 -5.23
N LEU A 360 16.92 -5.66 -4.72
CA LEU A 360 15.59 -5.91 -5.25
C LEU A 360 14.54 -5.14 -4.47
N LYS A 361 14.07 -4.05 -5.06
CA LYS A 361 12.95 -3.24 -4.56
C LYS A 361 11.58 -3.86 -4.80
N ASN A 362 10.57 -3.40 -4.06
CA ASN A 362 9.17 -3.79 -4.21
C ASN A 362 8.95 -5.30 -4.03
N VAL A 363 9.65 -5.89 -3.06
CA VAL A 363 9.45 -7.29 -2.66
C VAL A 363 8.67 -7.31 -1.36
N VAL A 364 7.49 -7.92 -1.38
CA VAL A 364 6.64 -8.14 -0.21
C VAL A 364 7.12 -9.38 0.52
N LEU A 365 7.41 -9.24 1.82
CA LEU A 365 7.72 -10.32 2.73
C LEU A 365 6.55 -10.50 3.69
N ARG A 366 6.00 -11.71 3.77
CA ARG A 366 4.97 -12.10 4.73
C ARG A 366 5.46 -13.24 5.60
N TRP A 367 5.76 -12.97 6.86
CA TRP A 367 6.09 -13.99 7.85
C TRP A 367 4.88 -14.37 8.67
N ARG A 368 4.64 -15.68 8.79
CA ARG A 368 3.68 -16.27 9.72
C ARG A 368 4.42 -17.16 10.70
N HIS A 369 3.86 -17.29 11.89
CA HIS A 369 4.46 -18.09 12.96
C HIS A 369 3.63 -19.37 13.13
N PRO A 370 4.21 -20.58 12.95
CA PRO A 370 3.44 -21.82 13.01
C PRO A 370 2.71 -22.04 14.35
N SER A 371 3.30 -21.56 15.44
CA SER A 371 2.83 -21.79 16.80
C SER A 371 1.73 -20.83 17.27
N ILE A 372 1.54 -19.69 16.58
CA ILE A 372 0.65 -18.61 17.01
C ILE A 372 0.05 -17.88 15.81
N PRO A 373 -1.22 -17.40 15.87
CA PRO A 373 -1.91 -16.79 14.72
C PRO A 373 -1.46 -15.34 14.43
N LYS A 374 -0.17 -15.05 14.58
CA LYS A 374 0.43 -13.73 14.36
C LYS A 374 1.27 -13.71 13.09
N TYR A 375 1.25 -12.57 12.42
CA TYR A 375 2.02 -12.37 11.21
C TYR A 375 2.49 -10.93 11.07
N THR A 376 3.49 -10.77 10.20
CA THR A 376 4.06 -9.49 9.80
C THR A 376 4.22 -9.46 8.29
N ASN A 377 3.82 -8.35 7.69
CA ASN A 377 4.10 -8.01 6.30
C ASN A 377 4.98 -6.77 6.25
N CYS A 378 5.94 -6.74 5.33
CA CYS A 378 6.75 -5.57 5.01
C CYS A 378 7.16 -5.60 3.53
N VAL A 379 7.73 -4.50 3.02
CA VAL A 379 8.18 -4.38 1.63
C VAL A 379 9.63 -3.92 1.60
N SER A 380 10.42 -4.41 0.65
CA SER A 380 11.75 -3.86 0.38
C SER A 380 11.68 -2.49 -0.31
N ASP A 381 12.46 -1.55 0.19
CA ASP A 381 12.60 -0.20 -0.37
C ASP A 381 13.55 -0.16 -1.59
N ASN A 382 13.84 1.03 -2.12
CA ASN A 382 14.76 1.23 -3.25
C ASN A 382 16.18 0.70 -3.02
N SER A 383 16.61 0.52 -1.76
CA SER A 383 17.89 -0.07 -1.38
C SER A 383 17.80 -1.58 -1.12
N GLY A 384 16.64 -2.20 -1.41
CA GLY A 384 16.35 -3.59 -1.13
C GLY A 384 16.06 -3.85 0.35
N ALA A 385 16.19 -2.84 1.21
CA ALA A 385 16.07 -3.02 2.66
C ALA A 385 14.61 -3.15 3.08
N PHE A 386 14.34 -4.10 3.96
CA PHE A 386 13.06 -4.27 4.63
C PHE A 386 13.26 -4.21 6.14
N ARG A 387 12.21 -3.80 6.85
CA ARG A 387 12.17 -3.79 8.32
C ARG A 387 10.89 -4.45 8.76
N GLY A 388 10.99 -5.39 9.70
CA GLY A 388 9.85 -6.14 10.20
C GLY A 388 10.06 -6.61 11.63
N VAL A 389 9.03 -7.27 12.15
CA VAL A 389 8.94 -7.72 13.55
C VAL A 389 8.47 -9.16 13.56
N LEU A 390 9.10 -10.00 14.38
CA LEU A 390 8.71 -11.39 14.56
C LEU A 390 8.33 -11.67 16.01
N TYR A 391 7.57 -12.74 16.18
CA TYR A 391 7.06 -13.19 17.47
C TYR A 391 7.61 -14.54 17.92
N ASP A 392 8.27 -15.25 17.01
CA ASP A 392 8.91 -16.54 17.22
C ASP A 392 10.16 -16.61 16.32
N ASN A 393 11.14 -17.44 16.66
CA ASN A 393 12.28 -17.70 15.79
C ASN A 393 11.91 -18.57 14.58
N LYS A 394 10.83 -19.35 14.71
CA LYS A 394 10.34 -20.23 13.65
C LYS A 394 9.26 -19.53 12.84
N VAL A 395 9.46 -19.47 11.53
CA VAL A 395 8.54 -18.78 10.60
C VAL A 395 8.26 -19.62 9.37
N THR A 396 7.14 -19.34 8.72
CA THR A 396 6.97 -19.56 7.28
C THR A 396 6.97 -18.21 6.58
N ALA A 397 7.51 -18.15 5.36
CA ALA A 397 7.66 -16.89 4.64
C ALA A 397 7.05 -16.99 3.24
N LYS A 398 6.06 -16.14 2.94
CA LYS A 398 5.64 -15.90 1.55
C LYS A 398 6.32 -14.63 1.06
N VAL A 399 7.26 -14.78 0.13
CA VAL A 399 8.00 -13.67 -0.46
C VAL A 399 7.64 -13.55 -1.94
N ARG A 400 7.36 -12.33 -2.40
CA ARG A 400 6.97 -12.07 -3.80
C ARG A 400 7.35 -10.66 -4.22
N LYS A 401 7.68 -10.45 -5.49
CA LYS A 401 7.79 -9.11 -6.07
C LYS A 401 6.40 -8.53 -6.38
N ILE A 402 6.18 -7.23 -6.21
CA ILE A 402 4.95 -6.56 -6.66
C ILE A 402 4.95 -6.52 -8.19
N GLY A 403 3.82 -6.89 -8.83
CA GLY A 403 3.65 -6.81 -10.28
C GLY A 403 3.51 -5.37 -10.80
N THR A 404 3.78 -5.14 -12.09
CA THR A 404 3.79 -3.78 -12.65
C THR A 404 2.41 -3.21 -12.95
N THR A 405 1.36 -4.04 -12.98
CA THR A 405 -0.01 -3.58 -13.20
C THR A 405 -0.88 -3.80 -11.98
N LYS A 406 -2.06 -3.17 -11.99
CA LYS A 406 -3.09 -3.35 -10.98
C LYS A 406 -4.37 -3.89 -11.60
N GLU A 407 -5.04 -4.75 -10.87
CA GLU A 407 -6.34 -5.31 -11.23
C GLU A 407 -7.37 -4.96 -10.16
N ILE A 408 -8.64 -4.95 -10.55
CA ILE A 408 -9.73 -4.77 -9.60
C ILE A 408 -9.79 -6.03 -8.73
N GLY A 409 -9.40 -5.90 -7.46
CA GLY A 409 -9.50 -6.97 -6.48
C GLY A 409 -10.94 -7.16 -5.98
N GLY A 410 -11.74 -6.09 -5.98
CA GLY A 410 -13.16 -6.16 -5.65
C GLY A 410 -13.77 -4.81 -5.28
N PHE A 411 -14.98 -4.86 -4.74
CA PHE A 411 -15.76 -3.69 -4.32
C PHE A 411 -16.00 -3.71 -2.81
N ILE A 412 -15.88 -2.53 -2.20
CA ILE A 412 -16.05 -2.30 -0.76
C ILE A 412 -17.28 -1.41 -0.60
N PRO A 413 -18.38 -1.96 -0.07
CA PRO A 413 -19.57 -1.17 0.18
C PRO A 413 -19.31 -0.06 1.18
N ASN A 414 -19.91 1.12 0.96
CA ASN A 414 -19.94 2.15 1.99
C ASN A 414 -20.84 1.69 3.15
N PRO A 415 -20.35 1.63 4.40
CA PRO A 415 -21.14 1.16 5.54
C PRO A 415 -22.31 2.07 5.94
N THR A 416 -22.28 3.36 5.59
CA THR A 416 -23.22 4.37 6.08
C THR A 416 -24.12 4.96 5.01
N GLY A 417 -24.06 4.47 3.75
CA GLY A 417 -24.91 4.98 2.67
C GLY A 417 -24.76 4.24 1.34
N PRO A 418 -25.51 4.66 0.30
CA PRO A 418 -25.38 4.11 -1.04
C PRO A 418 -24.01 4.46 -1.65
N GLY A 419 -23.35 3.47 -2.26
CA GLY A 419 -22.03 3.63 -2.90
C GLY A 419 -20.98 2.68 -2.32
N GLY A 420 -19.72 2.93 -2.67
CA GLY A 420 -18.56 2.15 -2.23
C GLY A 420 -17.35 2.41 -3.12
N SER A 421 -16.24 1.75 -2.83
CA SER A 421 -14.97 1.96 -3.51
C SER A 421 -14.41 0.64 -4.04
N LEU A 422 -13.71 0.69 -5.16
CA LEU A 422 -12.93 -0.45 -5.63
C LEU A 422 -11.62 -0.53 -4.86
N TYR A 423 -11.18 -1.75 -4.55
CA TYR A 423 -9.80 -1.99 -4.15
C TYR A 423 -9.04 -2.70 -5.27
N PHE A 424 -7.73 -2.48 -5.30
CA PHE A 424 -6.84 -3.05 -6.29
C PHE A 424 -5.86 -4.05 -5.68
N VAL A 425 -5.48 -5.02 -6.49
CA VAL A 425 -4.37 -5.94 -6.25
C VAL A 425 -3.33 -5.76 -7.35
N ASP A 426 -2.07 -6.02 -7.05
CA ASP A 426 -1.03 -6.05 -8.07
C ASP A 426 -1.12 -7.34 -8.92
N ALA A 427 -0.74 -7.25 -10.18
CA ALA A 427 -0.70 -8.38 -11.11
C ALA A 427 0.50 -8.26 -12.05
N TYR A 428 0.94 -9.41 -12.57
CA TYR A 428 2.09 -9.48 -13.49
C TYR A 428 1.64 -9.35 -14.95
N THR A 429 2.35 -8.51 -15.71
CA THR A 429 2.19 -8.39 -17.15
C THR A 429 3.09 -9.39 -17.89
N GLY A 430 2.86 -9.59 -19.19
CA GLY A 430 3.79 -10.39 -20.02
C GLY A 430 5.21 -9.84 -20.03
N ASP A 431 5.37 -8.52 -19.87
CA ASP A 431 6.68 -7.89 -19.79
C ASP A 431 7.37 -8.20 -18.46
N ASP A 432 6.64 -8.30 -17.35
CA ASP A 432 7.20 -8.79 -16.07
C ASP A 432 7.73 -10.22 -16.19
N TRP A 433 7.09 -11.05 -17.03
CA TRP A 433 7.54 -12.41 -17.30
C TRP A 433 8.74 -12.47 -18.24
N ARG A 434 8.79 -11.62 -19.26
CA ARG A 434 9.89 -11.57 -20.24
C ARG A 434 11.10 -10.74 -19.81
N ASP A 435 10.97 -9.89 -18.79
CA ASP A 435 12.06 -9.04 -18.31
C ASP A 435 13.32 -9.87 -18.04
N ARG A 436 14.45 -9.44 -18.62
CA ARG A 436 15.77 -10.11 -18.58
C ARG A 436 15.85 -11.52 -19.17
N VAL A 437 14.76 -12.07 -19.73
CA VAL A 437 14.77 -13.39 -20.39
C VAL A 437 15.12 -13.25 -21.86
N THR A 438 16.22 -13.88 -22.27
CA THR A 438 16.76 -13.80 -23.62
C THR A 438 16.94 -15.17 -24.27
N THR A 439 17.16 -15.17 -25.58
CA THR A 439 17.53 -16.38 -26.32
C THR A 439 18.91 -16.89 -25.93
N TYR A 440 19.78 -16.05 -25.36
CA TYR A 440 21.07 -16.47 -24.86
C TYR A 440 20.92 -17.37 -23.62
N ASP A 441 19.94 -17.09 -22.76
CA ASP A 441 19.59 -17.99 -21.64
C ASP A 441 19.26 -19.39 -22.13
N LEU A 442 18.52 -19.51 -23.25
CA LEU A 442 18.22 -20.79 -23.88
C LEU A 442 19.48 -21.51 -24.39
N VAL A 443 20.46 -20.76 -24.92
CA VAL A 443 21.76 -21.32 -25.33
C VAL A 443 22.51 -21.86 -24.12
N CYS A 444 22.57 -21.13 -23.00
CA CYS A 444 23.22 -21.57 -21.77
C CYS A 444 22.58 -22.85 -21.22
N MET A 445 21.24 -22.90 -21.20
CA MET A 445 20.50 -24.12 -20.83
C MET A 445 20.81 -25.29 -21.78
N GLN A 446 20.87 -25.03 -23.09
CA GLN A 446 21.19 -26.05 -24.08
C GLN A 446 22.61 -26.60 -23.89
N LYS A 447 23.60 -25.73 -23.64
CA LYS A 447 24.99 -26.14 -23.36
C LYS A 447 25.08 -26.96 -22.07
N HIS A 448 24.31 -26.61 -21.04
CA HIS A 448 24.23 -27.40 -19.80
C HIS A 448 23.66 -28.79 -20.05
N ILE A 449 22.53 -28.90 -20.76
CA ILE A 449 21.89 -30.19 -21.08
C ILE A 449 22.82 -31.08 -21.91
N LEU A 450 23.59 -30.49 -22.83
CA LEU A 450 24.56 -31.20 -23.66
C LEU A 450 25.89 -31.54 -22.95
N GLY A 451 26.09 -31.03 -21.72
CA GLY A 451 27.35 -31.19 -20.97
C GLY A 451 28.54 -30.44 -21.57
N LEU A 452 28.28 -29.42 -22.39
CA LEU A 452 29.33 -28.59 -23.02
C LEU A 452 29.83 -27.51 -22.06
N GLU A 453 28.90 -26.77 -21.46
CA GLU A 453 29.16 -25.73 -20.45
C GLU A 453 28.12 -25.89 -19.34
N PRO A 454 28.40 -26.69 -18.29
CA PRO A 454 27.47 -26.89 -17.19
C PRO A 454 27.25 -25.59 -16.40
N LEU A 455 25.99 -25.24 -16.13
CA LEU A 455 25.63 -24.29 -15.07
C LEU A 455 26.18 -24.77 -13.73
N THR A 456 27.14 -24.03 -13.16
CA THR A 456 27.81 -24.36 -11.89
C THR A 456 27.24 -23.58 -10.71
N ASN A 457 26.43 -22.57 -10.98
CA ASN A 457 25.78 -21.73 -9.99
C ASN A 457 24.37 -22.27 -9.70
N GLY A 458 24.03 -22.44 -8.42
CA GLY A 458 22.70 -22.89 -8.00
C GLY A 458 21.58 -21.91 -8.36
N TYR A 459 21.86 -20.60 -8.37
CA TYR A 459 20.87 -19.60 -8.77
C TYR A 459 20.47 -19.74 -10.24
N ASP A 460 21.44 -19.98 -11.13
CA ASP A 460 21.21 -20.11 -12.56
C ASP A 460 20.49 -21.43 -12.89
N GLN A 461 20.78 -22.47 -12.11
CA GLN A 461 20.05 -23.74 -12.19
C GLN A 461 18.56 -23.56 -11.81
N ILE A 462 18.26 -22.84 -10.72
CA ILE A 462 16.86 -22.53 -10.34
C ILE A 462 16.18 -21.66 -11.40
N ALA A 463 16.88 -20.66 -11.94
CA ALA A 463 16.33 -19.81 -13.00
C ALA A 463 15.99 -20.60 -14.27
N ALA A 464 16.75 -21.66 -14.57
CA ALA A 464 16.55 -22.52 -15.74
C ALA A 464 15.37 -23.51 -15.61
N ASP A 465 14.89 -23.83 -14.41
CA ASP A 465 13.76 -24.75 -14.16
C ASP A 465 12.40 -24.03 -14.36
N ALA A 466 12.12 -23.64 -15.61
CA ALA A 466 10.97 -22.81 -15.96
C ALA A 466 9.61 -23.50 -15.72
N ASN A 467 9.57 -24.84 -15.74
CA ASN A 467 8.37 -25.61 -15.46
C ASN A 467 8.25 -26.09 -14.00
N GLN A 468 9.19 -25.71 -13.12
CA GLN A 468 9.25 -26.14 -11.72
C GLN A 468 9.30 -27.66 -11.51
N SER A 469 9.95 -28.38 -12.42
CA SER A 469 10.11 -29.84 -12.36
C SER A 469 11.25 -30.31 -11.46
N SER A 470 12.05 -29.38 -10.91
CA SER A 470 13.28 -29.68 -10.17
C SER A 470 14.35 -30.36 -11.03
N SER A 471 14.35 -30.08 -12.34
CA SER A 471 15.33 -30.58 -13.31
C SER A 471 15.42 -29.65 -14.51
N ILE A 472 16.61 -29.53 -15.11
CA ILE A 472 16.83 -28.68 -16.29
C ILE A 472 16.78 -29.56 -17.53
N THR A 473 15.76 -29.34 -18.35
CA THR A 473 15.48 -30.18 -19.53
C THR A 473 15.20 -29.34 -20.77
N THR A 474 15.11 -30.00 -21.92
CA THR A 474 14.68 -29.33 -23.16
C THR A 474 13.25 -28.81 -23.09
N PHE A 475 12.42 -29.31 -22.15
CA PHE A 475 11.08 -28.80 -21.94
C PHE A 475 11.11 -27.37 -21.39
N ASP A 476 12.03 -27.06 -20.48
CA ASP A 476 12.21 -25.71 -19.93
C ASP A 476 12.59 -24.70 -21.02
N ILE A 477 13.44 -25.13 -21.96
CA ILE A 477 13.80 -24.34 -23.15
C ILE A 477 12.55 -24.04 -24.00
N VAL A 478 11.67 -25.01 -24.20
CA VAL A 478 10.43 -24.83 -24.98
C VAL A 478 9.49 -23.83 -24.29
N GLU A 479 9.34 -23.92 -22.97
CA GLU A 479 8.49 -23.01 -22.19
C GLU A 479 9.00 -21.57 -22.25
N LEU A 480 10.29 -21.35 -22.04
CA LEU A 480 10.90 -20.02 -22.14
C LEU A 480 10.92 -19.47 -23.58
N ARG A 481 11.12 -20.33 -24.59
CA ARG A 481 11.03 -19.92 -26.00
C ARG A 481 9.64 -19.37 -26.33
N LYS A 482 8.57 -20.06 -25.91
CA LYS A 482 7.18 -19.58 -26.10
C LYS A 482 6.92 -18.27 -25.36
N LEU A 483 7.53 -18.10 -24.19
CA LEU A 483 7.46 -16.84 -23.44
C LEU A 483 8.14 -15.69 -24.19
N ILE A 484 9.38 -15.87 -24.68
CA ILE A 484 10.12 -14.86 -25.47
C ILE A 484 9.35 -14.49 -26.74
N LEU A 485 8.74 -15.48 -27.41
CA LEU A 485 7.93 -15.26 -28.61
C LEU A 485 6.60 -14.55 -28.30
N GLY A 486 6.20 -14.38 -27.04
CA GLY A 486 4.92 -13.81 -26.67
C GLY A 486 3.72 -14.74 -26.94
N ILE A 487 3.97 -16.03 -27.22
CA ILE A 487 2.94 -17.06 -27.27
C ILE A 487 2.35 -17.26 -25.86
N TYR A 488 3.22 -17.14 -24.85
CA TYR A 488 2.81 -17.04 -23.45
C TYR A 488 2.93 -15.61 -22.93
N GLN A 489 1.91 -15.19 -22.17
CA GLN A 489 1.98 -13.99 -21.33
C GLN A 489 2.41 -14.32 -19.89
N LYS A 490 2.31 -15.59 -19.49
CA LYS A 490 2.86 -16.13 -18.25
C LYS A 490 3.23 -17.60 -18.44
N LEU A 491 4.21 -18.09 -17.68
CA LEU A 491 4.54 -19.52 -17.70
C LEU A 491 3.36 -20.35 -17.11
N PRO A 492 3.15 -21.60 -17.56
CA PRO A 492 1.96 -22.36 -17.18
C PRO A 492 1.94 -22.87 -15.73
N VAL A 493 3.11 -23.13 -15.15
CA VAL A 493 3.25 -23.75 -13.81
C VAL A 493 3.52 -22.73 -12.70
N PRO A 494 4.59 -21.90 -12.76
CA PRO A 494 4.86 -20.94 -11.70
C PRO A 494 3.77 -19.85 -11.66
N GLU A 495 3.36 -19.46 -10.46
CA GLU A 495 2.39 -18.37 -10.24
C GLU A 495 3.02 -16.98 -10.33
N THR A 496 4.34 -16.89 -10.13
CA THR A 496 5.10 -15.64 -10.10
C THR A 496 6.37 -15.74 -10.97
N PRO A 497 6.81 -14.64 -11.62
CA PRO A 497 8.02 -14.64 -12.44
C PRO A 497 9.33 -14.73 -11.63
N TRP A 498 9.24 -14.62 -10.31
CA TRP A 498 10.35 -14.59 -9.38
C TRP A 498 10.23 -15.73 -8.37
N VAL A 499 11.37 -16.33 -8.04
CA VAL A 499 11.56 -17.27 -6.92
C VAL A 499 12.42 -16.57 -5.89
N PHE A 500 12.09 -16.69 -4.61
CA PHE A 500 12.87 -16.10 -3.53
C PHE A 500 13.41 -17.20 -2.63
N ILE A 501 14.69 -17.13 -2.28
CA ILE A 501 15.34 -18.09 -1.40
C ILE A 501 15.95 -17.33 -0.21
N PRO A 502 15.86 -17.84 1.02
CA PRO A 502 16.56 -17.24 2.16
C PRO A 502 18.08 -17.27 1.95
N GLU A 503 18.77 -16.16 2.23
CA GLU A 503 20.21 -15.99 2.02
C GLU A 503 21.08 -17.00 2.77
N TYR A 504 20.65 -17.47 3.94
CA TYR A 504 21.41 -18.46 4.69
C TYR A 504 21.57 -19.79 3.92
N ILE A 505 20.71 -20.09 2.95
CA ILE A 505 20.82 -21.32 2.14
C ILE A 505 22.08 -21.30 1.27
N PRO A 506 22.24 -20.35 0.34
CA PRO A 506 23.46 -20.24 -0.45
C PRO A 506 24.70 -19.91 0.40
N GLN A 507 24.55 -19.28 1.57
CA GLN A 507 25.68 -18.96 2.44
C GLN A 507 26.18 -20.15 3.28
N ASP A 508 25.29 -20.87 3.95
CA ASP A 508 25.67 -21.96 4.86
C ASP A 508 25.77 -23.33 4.14
N TYR A 509 25.06 -23.50 3.02
CA TYR A 509 25.02 -24.74 2.23
C TYR A 509 25.60 -24.56 0.82
N GLN A 510 26.50 -23.58 0.62
CA GLN A 510 27.03 -23.16 -0.68
C GLN A 510 27.41 -24.33 -1.61
N ILE A 511 28.24 -25.27 -1.14
CA ILE A 511 28.72 -26.39 -1.97
C ILE A 511 27.55 -27.26 -2.48
N GLN A 512 26.56 -27.53 -1.62
CA GLN A 512 25.39 -28.32 -2.03
C GLN A 512 24.47 -27.52 -2.94
N PHE A 513 24.28 -26.24 -2.64
CA PHE A 513 23.48 -25.31 -3.42
C PHE A 513 24.02 -25.15 -4.85
N GLU A 514 25.33 -24.98 -5.01
CA GLU A 514 26.01 -24.92 -6.31
C GLU A 514 25.98 -26.27 -7.05
N LEU A 515 26.15 -27.39 -6.33
CA LEU A 515 26.14 -28.72 -6.94
C LEU A 515 24.77 -29.12 -7.49
N ASN A 516 23.72 -28.96 -6.67
CA ASN A 516 22.35 -29.25 -7.05
C ASN A 516 21.36 -28.55 -6.09
N PRO A 517 20.84 -27.37 -6.46
CA PRO A 517 19.93 -26.62 -5.60
C PRO A 517 18.57 -27.32 -5.41
N PHE A 518 18.23 -28.30 -6.24
CA PHE A 518 16.99 -29.06 -6.18
C PHE A 518 17.02 -30.22 -5.16
N SER A 519 18.20 -30.54 -4.63
CA SER A 519 18.42 -31.66 -3.72
C SER A 519 19.52 -31.32 -2.71
N ILE A 520 19.24 -30.35 -1.86
CA ILE A 520 20.11 -29.99 -0.73
C ILE A 520 19.72 -30.83 0.48
N ASP A 521 20.71 -31.45 1.11
CA ASP A 521 20.54 -32.15 2.37
C ASP A 521 20.67 -31.14 3.52
N PHE A 522 19.53 -30.85 4.14
CA PHE A 522 19.43 -29.93 5.26
C PHE A 522 19.65 -30.63 6.62
N ASP A 523 19.94 -31.93 6.67
CA ASP A 523 19.61 -32.74 7.85
C ASP A 523 20.80 -33.32 8.64
N PRO A 524 20.61 -33.49 9.96
CA PRO A 524 21.18 -34.62 10.70
C PRO A 524 20.31 -35.90 10.71
N ASN A 525 18.99 -35.82 10.45
CA ASN A 525 17.96 -36.85 10.67
C ASN A 525 17.36 -37.54 9.42
N ASN A 526 17.90 -37.33 8.23
CA ASN A 526 17.68 -38.18 7.08
C ASN A 526 16.32 -38.07 6.35
N GLN A 527 15.61 -36.94 6.32
CA GLN A 527 14.35 -36.83 5.54
C GLN A 527 14.59 -36.20 4.17
N ASN A 528 14.58 -37.02 3.11
CA ASN A 528 14.63 -36.57 1.72
C ASN A 528 13.48 -35.58 1.44
N VAL A 529 13.84 -34.34 1.10
CA VAL A 529 12.87 -33.36 0.62
C VAL A 529 13.18 -33.08 -0.85
N SER A 530 12.26 -33.45 -1.74
CA SER A 530 12.32 -33.07 -3.15
C SER A 530 11.54 -31.77 -3.37
N TYR A 531 12.04 -30.93 -4.29
CA TYR A 531 11.70 -29.52 -4.55
C TYR A 531 12.58 -28.52 -3.78
N VAL A 532 12.75 -27.31 -4.34
CA VAL A 532 13.29 -26.10 -3.70
C VAL A 532 12.38 -25.71 -2.52
N ILE A 533 12.23 -26.57 -1.52
CA ILE A 533 11.27 -26.41 -0.42
C ILE A 533 11.51 -25.09 0.29
N TYR A 534 12.76 -24.62 0.28
CA TYR A 534 13.18 -23.39 0.92
C TYR A 534 12.66 -22.11 0.24
N SER A 535 12.06 -22.20 -0.95
CA SER A 535 11.30 -21.11 -1.57
C SER A 535 9.79 -21.22 -1.34
N SER A 536 9.32 -22.31 -0.73
CA SER A 536 7.90 -22.55 -0.49
C SER A 536 7.35 -21.67 0.63
N ALA A 537 6.19 -21.06 0.39
CA ALA A 537 5.47 -20.26 1.38
C ALA A 537 5.03 -21.03 2.64
N ASN A 538 5.06 -22.37 2.59
CA ASN A 538 4.66 -23.25 3.69
C ASN A 538 5.87 -23.90 4.38
N TRP A 539 7.10 -23.62 3.95
CA TRP A 539 8.27 -24.19 4.58
C TRP A 539 8.58 -23.48 5.90
N GLU A 540 8.70 -24.28 6.95
CA GLU A 540 9.05 -23.80 8.28
C GLU A 540 10.56 -23.85 8.47
N TYR A 541 11.14 -22.72 8.87
CA TYR A 541 12.56 -22.64 9.19
C TYR A 541 12.82 -21.67 10.34
N ASN A 542 14.01 -21.77 10.94
CA ASN A 542 14.45 -20.84 11.96
C ASN A 542 15.13 -19.64 11.29
N ILE A 543 14.56 -18.45 11.45
CA ILE A 543 15.17 -17.20 10.95
C ILE A 543 16.21 -16.63 11.93
N LEU A 544 16.32 -17.21 13.14
CA LEU A 544 17.38 -16.96 14.12
C LEU A 544 18.17 -18.26 14.36
N PRO A 545 19.51 -18.24 14.45
CA PRO A 545 20.33 -17.07 14.75
C PRO A 545 21.29 -16.64 13.62
N PRO A 546 21.03 -16.86 12.31
CA PRO A 546 22.03 -16.45 11.34
C PRO A 546 22.33 -14.95 11.52
N ALA A 547 23.61 -14.63 11.35
CA ALA A 547 24.19 -13.34 11.73
C ALA A 547 23.42 -12.18 11.06
N SER A 548 23.61 -10.95 11.53
CA SER A 548 23.15 -9.78 10.78
C SER A 548 23.65 -9.89 9.32
N GLY A 549 22.75 -9.86 8.32
CA GLY A 549 23.09 -10.04 6.89
C GLY A 549 22.90 -11.45 6.32
N GLN A 550 22.06 -12.28 6.96
CA GLN A 550 21.67 -13.61 6.49
C GLN A 550 20.16 -13.87 6.62
N ARG A 551 19.41 -12.84 7.03
CA ARG A 551 17.96 -12.92 7.26
C ARG A 551 17.19 -12.37 6.05
N GLY A 552 17.92 -11.94 5.03
CA GLY A 552 17.41 -11.49 3.76
C GLY A 552 17.07 -12.63 2.82
N TYR A 553 16.83 -12.25 1.57
CA TYR A 553 16.46 -13.16 0.51
C TYR A 553 17.13 -12.79 -0.80
N ASP A 554 17.54 -13.80 -1.54
CA ASP A 554 17.91 -13.65 -2.94
C ASP A 554 16.69 -13.88 -3.82
N GLY A 555 16.41 -12.92 -4.71
CA GLY A 555 15.40 -13.05 -5.75
C GLY A 555 16.00 -13.53 -7.07
N ILE A 556 15.43 -14.60 -7.60
CA ILE A 556 15.82 -15.28 -8.84
C ILE A 556 14.71 -15.07 -9.86
N LYS A 557 15.03 -14.45 -10.99
CA LYS A 557 14.11 -14.27 -12.10
C LYS A 557 14.06 -15.56 -12.93
N ILE A 558 12.89 -16.18 -13.06
CA ILE A 558 12.74 -17.40 -13.88
C ILE A 558 13.04 -17.06 -15.33
N GLY A 559 13.93 -17.84 -15.95
CA GLY A 559 14.40 -17.68 -17.33
C GLY A 559 15.61 -16.78 -17.52
N ASP A 560 16.06 -16.08 -16.49
CA ASP A 560 17.28 -15.25 -16.50
C ASP A 560 18.45 -16.11 -15.98
N VAL A 561 19.07 -16.87 -16.87
CA VAL A 561 20.00 -17.96 -16.55
C VAL A 561 21.43 -17.48 -16.57
N CYS A 562 21.88 -16.79 -17.61
CA CYS A 562 23.28 -16.39 -17.75
C CYS A 562 23.49 -14.87 -17.80
N GLY A 563 22.47 -14.11 -17.38
CA GLY A 563 22.51 -12.66 -17.30
C GLY A 563 22.55 -12.01 -18.68
N VAL A 564 22.62 -10.68 -18.68
CA VAL A 564 22.67 -9.91 -19.93
C VAL A 564 24.11 -9.96 -20.47
N MET A 565 24.33 -10.60 -21.62
CA MET A 565 25.58 -10.42 -22.36
C MET A 565 25.76 -8.94 -22.67
N GLU A 566 26.96 -8.41 -22.45
CA GLU A 566 27.39 -7.15 -23.09
C GLU A 566 27.04 -7.22 -24.58
N PRO A 567 26.39 -6.20 -25.17
CA PRO A 567 25.98 -6.25 -26.55
C PRO A 567 27.20 -6.51 -27.44
N CYS A 568 27.22 -7.69 -28.07
CA CYS A 568 28.06 -7.93 -29.24
C CYS A 568 27.79 -6.85 -30.27
N LEU A 569 28.74 -6.61 -31.18
CA LEU A 569 28.46 -5.85 -32.40
C LEU A 569 27.18 -6.41 -33.04
N GLU A 570 26.09 -5.63 -32.97
CA GLU A 570 24.80 -6.04 -33.50
C GLU A 570 24.94 -6.18 -35.02
N PRO A 571 24.57 -7.34 -35.61
CA PRO A 571 24.57 -7.47 -37.05
C PRO A 571 23.59 -6.45 -37.64
N GLU A 572 23.98 -5.78 -38.72
CA GLU A 572 23.10 -4.83 -39.40
C GLU A 572 22.00 -5.61 -40.11
N ILE A 573 20.74 -5.41 -39.69
CA ILE A 573 19.57 -6.04 -40.31
C ILE A 573 19.06 -5.12 -41.42
N THR A 574 18.97 -5.66 -42.63
CA THR A 574 18.48 -4.94 -43.81
C THR A 574 17.27 -5.65 -44.42
N PHE A 575 16.27 -4.86 -44.78
CA PHE A 575 15.08 -5.33 -45.49
C PHE A 575 15.28 -5.08 -46.98
N PHE A 576 15.10 -6.12 -47.80
CA PHE A 576 15.11 -5.99 -49.25
C PHE A 576 13.69 -6.20 -49.79
N SER A 577 13.13 -5.14 -50.37
CA SER A 577 11.84 -5.17 -51.06
C SER A 577 11.94 -4.54 -52.46
N PRO A 578 11.02 -4.88 -53.40
CA PRO A 578 10.87 -4.18 -54.67
C PRO A 578 10.52 -2.69 -54.49
N SER A 579 10.85 -1.85 -55.49
CA SER A 579 10.82 -0.38 -55.40
C SER A 579 9.48 0.31 -55.71
N LEU A 580 8.43 -0.45 -56.04
CA LEU A 580 7.06 0.08 -56.18
C LEU A 580 6.06 -1.06 -56.01
N ILE A 581 5.08 -0.89 -55.12
CA ILE A 581 4.13 -1.94 -54.78
C ILE A 581 2.70 -1.43 -54.95
N GLU A 582 1.93 -2.13 -55.78
CA GLU A 582 0.51 -1.81 -55.98
C GLU A 582 -0.38 -2.47 -54.90
N PRO A 583 -1.55 -1.88 -54.58
CA PRO A 583 -2.51 -2.51 -53.67
C PRO A 583 -2.92 -3.91 -54.13
N ASN A 584 -3.04 -4.82 -53.18
CA ASN A 584 -3.30 -6.26 -53.33
C ASN A 584 -2.16 -7.09 -53.95
N GLN A 585 -1.00 -6.49 -54.23
CA GLN A 585 0.18 -7.25 -54.65
C GLN A 585 0.75 -8.04 -53.47
N ILE A 586 1.01 -9.33 -53.69
CA ILE A 586 1.72 -10.19 -52.74
C ILE A 586 3.22 -10.08 -53.02
N LEU A 587 3.99 -9.93 -51.96
CA LEU A 587 5.44 -9.75 -51.98
C LEU A 587 6.10 -10.75 -51.06
N GLU A 588 7.29 -11.18 -51.45
CA GLU A 588 8.25 -11.81 -50.56
C GLU A 588 9.30 -10.77 -50.19
N VAL A 589 9.35 -10.42 -48.90
CA VAL A 589 10.35 -9.52 -48.33
C VAL A 589 11.41 -10.38 -47.66
N ASP A 590 12.64 -10.31 -48.18
CA ASP A 590 13.78 -10.99 -47.58
C ASP A 590 14.30 -10.16 -46.40
N LEU A 591 14.34 -10.78 -45.21
CA LEU A 591 15.02 -10.21 -44.06
C LEU A 591 16.46 -10.74 -44.04
N LYS A 592 17.42 -9.86 -44.32
CA LYS A 592 18.84 -10.22 -44.40
C LYS A 592 19.63 -9.63 -43.25
N ALA A 593 20.63 -10.38 -42.78
CA ALA A 593 21.62 -9.89 -41.83
C ALA A 593 22.97 -9.70 -42.52
N ILE A 594 23.57 -8.53 -42.33
CA ILE A 594 24.93 -8.20 -42.74
C ILE A 594 25.83 -8.31 -41.50
N GLY A 595 26.97 -8.99 -41.65
CA GLY A 595 27.90 -9.20 -40.52
C GLY A 595 27.44 -10.26 -39.52
N PHE A 596 26.57 -11.19 -39.92
CA PHE A 596 26.14 -12.32 -39.10
C PHE A 596 27.27 -13.36 -38.97
N ASN A 597 28.26 -13.03 -38.14
CA ASN A 597 29.47 -13.82 -37.95
C ASN A 597 29.51 -14.35 -36.51
N ASN A 598 29.65 -15.66 -36.37
CA ASN A 598 29.82 -16.32 -35.07
C ASN A 598 28.68 -16.01 -34.06
N ILE A 599 27.43 -16.06 -34.51
CA ILE A 599 26.24 -15.77 -33.70
C ILE A 599 25.65 -17.05 -33.11
N GLU A 600 25.47 -17.14 -31.79
CA GLU A 600 24.88 -18.30 -31.10
C GLU A 600 23.35 -18.26 -31.07
N SER A 601 22.79 -17.07 -30.92
CA SER A 601 21.35 -16.81 -30.91
C SER A 601 21.03 -15.38 -31.33
N PHE A 602 19.78 -15.13 -31.70
CA PHE A 602 19.24 -13.78 -31.75
C PHE A 602 17.75 -13.79 -31.43
N GLN A 603 17.26 -12.62 -31.04
CA GLN A 603 15.84 -12.32 -30.97
C GLN A 603 15.57 -10.92 -31.50
N MET A 604 14.38 -10.70 -32.06
CA MET A 604 13.96 -9.38 -32.52
C MET A 604 12.44 -9.23 -32.45
N GLY A 605 11.97 -7.99 -32.35
CA GLY A 605 10.59 -7.62 -32.61
C GLY A 605 10.49 -6.88 -33.93
N ILE A 606 9.57 -7.28 -34.80
CA ILE A 606 9.27 -6.62 -36.07
C ILE A 606 7.91 -5.95 -35.95
N PHE A 607 7.87 -4.66 -36.24
CA PHE A 607 6.62 -3.92 -36.36
C PHE A 607 6.11 -3.95 -37.80
N ILE A 608 4.85 -4.32 -38.02
CA ILE A 608 4.19 -4.27 -39.33
C ILE A 608 3.05 -3.26 -39.26
N ASP A 609 3.07 -2.25 -40.12
CA ASP A 609 1.97 -1.31 -40.26
C ASP A 609 0.77 -2.01 -40.94
N HIS A 610 -0.22 -2.44 -40.15
CA HIS A 610 -1.37 -3.20 -40.63
C HIS A 610 -2.35 -2.38 -41.48
N GLU A 611 -2.22 -1.05 -41.53
CA GLU A 611 -2.96 -0.23 -42.48
C GLU A 611 -2.38 -0.34 -43.90
N LYS A 612 -1.11 -0.75 -44.01
CA LYS A 612 -0.36 -0.83 -45.27
C LYS A 612 -0.04 -2.24 -45.71
N LEU A 613 0.22 -3.17 -44.78
CA LEU A 613 0.68 -4.53 -45.06
C LEU A 613 -0.12 -5.57 -44.25
N GLU A 614 -0.54 -6.64 -44.92
CA GLU A 614 -1.11 -7.84 -44.30
C GLU A 614 -0.05 -8.96 -44.35
N LEU A 615 0.34 -9.51 -43.19
CA LEU A 615 1.22 -10.68 -43.14
C LEU A 615 0.44 -11.94 -43.55
N LEU A 616 0.88 -12.61 -44.61
CA LEU A 616 0.32 -13.87 -45.07
C LEU A 616 1.07 -15.08 -44.52
N ASP A 617 2.41 -15.02 -44.52
CA ASP A 617 3.24 -16.15 -44.09
C ASP A 617 4.66 -15.74 -43.69
N VAL A 618 5.33 -16.61 -42.95
CA VAL A 618 6.78 -16.53 -42.69
C VAL A 618 7.43 -17.82 -43.18
N VAL A 619 8.44 -17.69 -44.03
CA VAL A 619 9.11 -18.80 -44.69
C VAL A 619 10.60 -18.78 -44.34
N SER A 620 11.20 -19.96 -44.18
CA SER A 620 12.63 -20.09 -43.86
C SER A 620 13.53 -19.45 -44.93
N GLY A 621 14.63 -18.86 -44.46
CA GLY A 621 15.72 -18.34 -45.29
C GLY A 621 16.87 -19.33 -45.36
N ASP A 622 18.09 -18.79 -45.28
CA ASP A 622 19.35 -19.55 -45.28
C ASP A 622 19.73 -20.03 -43.86
N LEU A 623 19.06 -19.53 -42.83
CA LEU A 623 19.32 -19.84 -41.43
C LEU A 623 18.89 -21.28 -41.09
N PRO A 624 19.79 -22.13 -40.56
CA PRO A 624 19.46 -23.51 -40.24
C PRO A 624 18.47 -23.59 -39.07
N GLU A 625 17.67 -24.65 -39.04
CA GLU A 625 16.71 -24.92 -37.95
C GLU A 625 15.69 -23.80 -37.73
N PHE A 626 15.47 -22.93 -38.73
CA PHE A 626 14.43 -21.92 -38.68
C PHE A 626 13.12 -22.46 -39.27
N SER A 627 12.04 -22.41 -38.50
CA SER A 627 10.67 -22.66 -38.94
C SER A 627 9.72 -21.59 -38.40
N LYS A 628 8.57 -21.42 -39.07
CA LYS A 628 7.54 -20.48 -38.62
C LYS A 628 7.04 -20.84 -37.22
N GLU A 629 6.76 -22.12 -36.99
CA GLU A 629 6.12 -22.61 -35.78
C GLU A 629 7.04 -22.51 -34.55
N GLU A 630 8.34 -22.69 -34.74
CA GLU A 630 9.29 -22.67 -33.62
C GLU A 630 9.96 -21.32 -33.38
N ASN A 631 10.09 -20.48 -34.40
CA ASN A 631 10.90 -19.26 -34.32
C ASN A 631 10.10 -17.96 -34.41
N THR A 632 8.78 -18.03 -34.61
CA THR A 632 7.95 -16.83 -34.72
C THR A 632 6.77 -16.83 -33.75
N GLY A 633 6.56 -15.68 -33.14
CA GLY A 633 5.41 -15.37 -32.30
C GLY A 633 4.45 -14.47 -33.06
N LEU A 634 3.35 -15.06 -33.52
CA LEU A 634 2.33 -14.38 -34.35
C LEU A 634 1.04 -14.09 -33.57
N VAL A 635 1.05 -14.27 -32.25
CA VAL A 635 -0.15 -14.08 -31.40
C VAL A 635 -0.49 -12.59 -31.24
N GLN A 636 0.53 -11.72 -31.26
CA GLN A 636 0.39 -10.27 -31.11
C GLN A 636 0.25 -9.52 -32.45
N LEU A 637 -0.25 -10.18 -33.50
CA LEU A 637 -0.51 -9.50 -34.78
C LEU A 637 -1.53 -8.36 -34.60
N GLU A 638 -2.47 -8.43 -33.67
CA GLU A 638 -3.36 -7.29 -33.38
C GLU A 638 -2.65 -6.06 -32.78
N GLU A 639 -1.41 -6.23 -32.28
CA GLU A 639 -0.54 -5.17 -31.77
C GLU A 639 0.59 -4.82 -32.76
N ASP A 640 0.41 -5.16 -34.04
CA ASP A 640 1.35 -4.87 -35.14
C ASP A 640 2.75 -5.47 -34.92
N LYS A 641 2.90 -6.50 -34.08
CA LYS A 641 4.21 -7.02 -33.66
C LYS A 641 4.40 -8.51 -33.93
N ILE A 642 5.52 -8.85 -34.56
CA ILE A 642 6.04 -10.22 -34.67
C ILE A 642 7.28 -10.34 -33.80
N ASN A 643 7.30 -11.31 -32.88
CA ASN A 643 8.52 -11.66 -32.17
C ASN A 643 9.21 -12.81 -32.91
N VAL A 644 10.52 -12.72 -33.08
CA VAL A 644 11.34 -13.76 -33.68
C VAL A 644 12.44 -14.14 -32.71
N ALA A 645 12.66 -15.44 -32.54
CA ALA A 645 13.71 -15.97 -31.68
C ALA A 645 14.38 -17.17 -32.37
N TRP A 646 15.71 -17.19 -32.36
CA TRP A 646 16.47 -18.27 -32.98
C TRP A 646 17.72 -18.61 -32.18
N PHE A 647 18.00 -19.90 -32.10
CA PHE A 647 19.23 -20.50 -31.60
C PHE A 647 19.34 -21.93 -32.15
N LYS A 648 20.54 -22.51 -32.14
CA LYS A 648 20.76 -23.87 -32.66
C LYS A 648 20.65 -24.92 -31.56
N SER A 649 20.08 -26.07 -31.91
CA SER A 649 19.98 -27.23 -31.01
C SER A 649 21.34 -27.76 -30.52
N ASN A 650 22.42 -27.53 -31.26
CA ASN A 650 23.79 -27.89 -30.85
C ASN A 650 24.53 -26.79 -30.08
N ALA A 651 23.89 -25.64 -29.82
CA ALA A 651 24.46 -24.49 -29.11
C ALA A 651 25.81 -23.97 -29.68
N LEU A 652 26.14 -24.30 -30.92
CA LEU A 652 27.34 -23.80 -31.60
C LEU A 652 27.00 -22.54 -32.41
N PRO A 653 27.88 -21.54 -32.42
CA PRO A 653 27.69 -20.33 -33.21
C PRO A 653 27.55 -20.64 -34.71
N HIS A 654 26.91 -19.73 -35.43
CA HIS A 654 26.71 -19.82 -36.87
C HIS A 654 27.19 -18.54 -37.57
N THR A 655 27.68 -18.71 -38.79
CA THR A 655 28.03 -17.60 -39.67
C THR A 655 27.19 -17.73 -40.93
N LEU A 656 26.48 -16.65 -41.27
CA LEU A 656 25.53 -16.60 -42.37
C LEU A 656 26.03 -15.65 -43.46
N GLY A 657 26.08 -16.13 -44.70
CA GLY A 657 26.64 -15.41 -45.85
C GLY A 657 28.15 -15.58 -45.99
N SER A 658 28.66 -15.44 -47.23
CA SER A 658 30.11 -15.30 -47.48
C SER A 658 30.56 -13.87 -47.15
N GLU A 659 31.79 -13.67 -46.67
CA GLU A 659 32.39 -12.34 -46.47
C GLU A 659 32.12 -11.42 -47.69
N GLY A 660 31.18 -10.46 -47.56
CA GLY A 660 30.70 -9.63 -48.67
C GLY A 660 29.42 -8.84 -48.36
N ALA A 661 29.08 -7.85 -49.19
CA ALA A 661 28.07 -6.81 -48.93
C ALA A 661 26.59 -7.21 -49.10
N GLU A 662 26.27 -8.45 -49.51
CA GLU A 662 24.89 -8.85 -49.83
C GLU A 662 24.10 -9.50 -48.68
N GLY A 663 24.78 -9.89 -47.59
CA GLY A 663 24.18 -10.54 -46.40
C GLY A 663 23.55 -11.92 -46.69
N GLY A 664 23.20 -12.66 -45.63
CA GLY A 664 22.43 -13.92 -45.76
C GLY A 664 20.99 -13.75 -45.28
N ALA A 665 20.05 -14.50 -45.86
CA ALA A 665 18.64 -14.39 -45.51
C ALA A 665 18.35 -15.12 -44.18
N LEU A 666 17.88 -14.40 -43.16
CA LEU A 666 17.42 -14.99 -41.92
C LEU A 666 16.13 -15.79 -42.16
N PHE A 667 15.13 -15.09 -42.73
CA PHE A 667 13.84 -15.63 -43.15
C PHE A 667 13.18 -14.67 -44.13
N LYS A 668 12.04 -15.08 -44.66
CA LYS A 668 11.24 -14.31 -45.62
C LYS A 668 9.84 -14.09 -45.09
N MET A 669 9.31 -12.89 -45.29
CA MET A 669 7.91 -12.59 -44.99
C MET A 669 7.12 -12.50 -46.29
N LYS A 670 6.05 -13.29 -46.40
CA LYS A 670 5.03 -13.10 -47.44
C LYS A 670 4.04 -12.08 -46.92
N VAL A 671 4.00 -10.92 -47.55
CA VAL A 671 3.09 -9.83 -47.18
C VAL A 671 2.24 -9.44 -48.37
N LYS A 672 1.05 -8.92 -48.11
CA LYS A 672 0.18 -8.32 -49.12
C LYS A 672 0.05 -6.84 -48.85
N ALA A 673 0.30 -6.01 -49.86
CA ALA A 673 0.07 -4.59 -49.73
C ALA A 673 -1.42 -4.26 -49.75
N LEU A 674 -1.85 -3.43 -48.80
CA LEU A 674 -3.21 -2.92 -48.69
C LEU A 674 -3.33 -1.51 -49.29
N GLN A 675 -2.21 -0.79 -49.34
CA GLN A 675 -2.06 0.54 -49.93
C GLN A 675 -0.82 0.58 -50.84
N PRO A 676 -0.67 1.59 -51.71
CA PRO A 676 0.57 1.79 -52.46
C PRO A 676 1.73 2.11 -51.50
N ILE A 677 2.87 1.42 -51.68
CA ILE A 677 4.09 1.58 -50.86
C ILE A 677 5.29 1.88 -51.76
#